data_AF-W5W3X0-F1
#
_entry.id   AF-W5W3X0-F1
#
_cell.length_a   1.000
_cell.length_b   1.000
_cell.length_c   1.000
_cell.angle_alpha   90.00
_cell.angle_beta   90.00
_cell.angle_gamma   90.00
#
_symmetry.space_group_name_H-M   'P 1'
#
loop_
_entity.id
_entity.type
_entity.pdbx_description
1 polymer ?
#
loop_
_entity_poly.entity_id
_entity_poly.type
_entity_poly.pdbx_seq_one_letter_code
_entity_poly.pdbx_strand_id
1 'polypeptide(L)'
;MAGKERPLGTVDNPIVRFASDLRELRKSAGNPAYRELSRRAHYSTGALSDAAGGRKLPSLAVTVAYVQACGGDPTRWEQRWHQVSEEIRAQRSLEQESDATPPYVGPAAFRVEDADLFFGREGIVDSLCEKVSENRLVAVVGPSGSGKTSLLRAGLVHRARAARLDGVPSDLVVVLAPGSHPLEECATQLAALVHRSPREVLTELRADPRALHLTALHLTALQLAADRRAGQELLLVVDQFEELFSRCQDADERTRFLRLLSEAVRAANSRVRVVLGLRGDFAERCAAEDPVLSEVLREHQVRVGPMTAEEMRLAVSKPAGQVGCRVETALVSRVVADAADRPGVLPLVSQAMAQTWGGRRGNVVTLAGYTAAGGIAGVVTRTADAVYAELSPDQRERALHLLLRLVELGQGESRDGKRRLGAAELDLDHPETSAVLETLVRARLVTADRDVLEVSHEALIHCWPLLRQRLAEDRAALRLHRQLTESSAVWESLDRDPDVLYRGNRLALVRHLVASPETVLTSRERAFLENSVAAWDAERTAVRRQARRLYLLIGALVAMLCLTTTTSVLTVRAEQAIAEQRNSALAEKVAQEAVALPAGERGLAAQLSLGAYRLAPSAKTRDALVSTLSVQVVGHAQGVSSVTWRADGRVLATGSLDHTVKLWSVSDRQRATVLSTLAGQTDVIASVAFSRDGRLLATGCRDHSVRLWEVGDPRHPVLLRTLTGHGDLVFSMMFSPDGRTLATGSYDHTARLWDVSDPAHATELATLTGHALNVKSVRFSPDGRTLATSSDDHTVKLWDVSTPRRPVELSSLVGHGDFVATVEFSPDGRSVATGSDDHTVKLWDVSDLRHPSLLSTITGHTDVVDAVAFSPVGHTLASASNDHTVRLWDLSDPGHPRPSSVLMGHTGTVEAVAFAPDGQTLASASDDHTVRLWESDSTRLEGTVCAIAHPTVSATQWNQYFPGLPYQPPCR
;
A
#
# COMPACT_ATOMS: atom_id res chain seq x y z
N MET A 1 -45.86 25.57 -30.57
CA MET A 1 -45.27 26.83 -30.05
C MET A 1 -44.36 26.48 -28.88
N ALA A 2 -43.04 26.58 -29.07
CA ALA A 2 -42.05 26.33 -28.02
C ALA A 2 -42.10 27.46 -27.00
N GLY A 3 -42.30 27.14 -25.72
CA GLY A 3 -42.26 28.13 -24.64
C GLY A 3 -40.90 28.80 -24.60
N LYS A 4 -40.85 30.13 -24.75
CA LYS A 4 -39.63 30.92 -24.64
C LYS A 4 -39.01 30.71 -23.25
N GLU A 5 -37.73 30.35 -23.23
CA GLU A 5 -36.94 30.28 -22.00
C GLU A 5 -36.85 31.66 -21.35
N ARG A 6 -36.98 31.70 -20.03
CA ARG A 6 -36.79 32.95 -19.28
C ARG A 6 -35.31 33.37 -19.34
N PRO A 7 -35.03 34.68 -19.50
CA PRO A 7 -33.67 35.19 -19.46
C PRO A 7 -33.02 34.86 -18.10
N LEU A 8 -31.75 34.46 -18.13
CA LEU A 8 -30.94 34.24 -16.95
C LEU A 8 -30.60 35.60 -16.29
N GLY A 9 -30.45 35.62 -14.96
CA GLY A 9 -30.10 36.83 -14.20
C GLY A 9 -28.65 37.28 -14.41
N THR A 10 -28.15 38.14 -13.54
CA THR A 10 -26.77 38.67 -13.60
C THR A 10 -25.71 37.55 -13.58
N VAL A 11 -24.67 37.70 -14.42
CA VAL A 11 -23.65 36.68 -14.72
C VAL A 11 -22.68 36.43 -13.55
N ASP A 12 -22.67 37.28 -12.52
CA ASP A 12 -21.76 37.12 -11.37
C ASP A 12 -22.13 35.97 -10.41
N ASN A 13 -23.30 35.35 -10.57
CA ASN A 13 -23.70 34.22 -9.73
C ASN A 13 -23.21 32.87 -10.32
N PRO A 14 -22.45 32.04 -9.58
CA PRO A 14 -21.94 30.75 -10.07
C PRO A 14 -23.05 29.79 -10.54
N ILE A 15 -24.25 29.84 -9.94
CA ILE A 15 -25.42 29.04 -10.38
C ILE A 15 -25.93 29.51 -11.74
N VAL A 16 -25.88 30.82 -12.00
CA VAL A 16 -26.33 31.42 -13.25
C VAL A 16 -25.34 31.12 -14.38
N ARG A 17 -24.02 31.17 -14.09
CA ARG A 17 -22.96 30.74 -15.02
C ARG A 17 -23.13 29.28 -15.41
N PHE A 18 -23.28 28.39 -14.43
CA PHE A 18 -23.49 26.96 -14.67
C PHE A 18 -24.75 26.66 -15.50
N ALA A 19 -25.85 27.36 -15.23
CA ALA A 19 -27.07 27.23 -16.03
C ALA A 19 -26.91 27.79 -17.46
N SER A 20 -26.10 28.84 -17.65
CA SER A 20 -25.74 29.35 -18.98
C SER A 20 -24.95 28.32 -19.77
N ASP A 21 -23.96 27.69 -19.14
CA ASP A 21 -23.13 26.65 -19.75
C ASP A 21 -23.99 25.46 -20.20
N LEU A 22 -24.97 25.03 -19.39
CA LEU A 22 -25.89 23.95 -19.76
C LEU A 22 -26.80 24.33 -20.95
N ARG A 23 -27.15 25.62 -21.10
CA ARG A 23 -27.88 26.10 -22.29
C ARG A 23 -26.97 26.13 -23.52
N GLU A 24 -25.70 26.48 -23.37
CA GLU A 24 -24.72 26.44 -24.46
C GLU A 24 -24.45 25.01 -24.93
N LEU A 25 -24.29 24.05 -24.00
CA LEU A 25 -24.16 22.64 -24.33
C LEU A 25 -25.38 22.12 -25.10
N ARG A 26 -26.58 22.56 -24.72
CA ARG A 26 -27.78 22.18 -25.48
C ARG A 26 -27.80 22.82 -26.87
N LYS A 27 -27.34 24.07 -27.02
CA LYS A 27 -27.23 24.72 -28.32
C LYS A 27 -26.23 24.00 -29.23
N SER A 28 -25.07 23.60 -28.72
CA SER A 28 -24.09 22.83 -29.50
C SER A 28 -24.60 21.44 -29.88
N ALA A 29 -25.50 20.86 -29.09
CA ALA A 29 -26.20 19.60 -29.39
C ALA A 29 -27.38 19.73 -30.38
N GLY A 30 -27.52 20.86 -31.09
CA GLY A 30 -28.61 21.09 -32.05
C GLY A 30 -29.91 21.62 -31.42
N ASN A 31 -29.83 22.14 -30.19
CA ASN A 31 -30.93 22.75 -29.44
C ASN A 31 -32.21 21.89 -29.33
N PRO A 32 -32.13 20.62 -28.91
CA PRO A 32 -33.30 19.76 -28.73
C PRO A 32 -34.31 20.38 -27.77
N ALA A 33 -35.60 20.33 -28.11
CA ALA A 33 -36.67 20.76 -27.22
C ALA A 33 -36.64 19.95 -25.91
N TYR A 34 -37.02 20.54 -24.77
CA TYR A 34 -36.99 19.84 -23.48
C TYR A 34 -37.78 18.52 -23.44
N ARG A 35 -38.84 18.37 -24.25
CA ARG A 35 -39.57 17.10 -24.42
C ARG A 35 -38.72 16.00 -25.07
N GLU A 36 -37.86 16.39 -26.01
CA GLU A 36 -36.90 15.49 -26.65
C GLU A 36 -35.76 15.13 -25.68
N LEU A 37 -35.23 16.14 -24.98
CA LEU A 37 -34.20 15.97 -23.96
C LEU A 37 -34.67 15.07 -22.80
N SER A 38 -35.93 15.21 -22.41
CA SER A 38 -36.60 14.36 -21.41
C SER A 38 -36.66 12.89 -21.81
N ARG A 39 -36.91 12.59 -23.09
CA ARG A 39 -36.89 11.21 -23.60
C ARG A 39 -35.49 10.60 -23.61
N ARG A 40 -34.46 11.40 -23.89
CA ARG A 40 -33.05 10.96 -23.92
C ARG A 40 -32.43 10.83 -22.54
N ALA A 41 -32.78 11.72 -21.62
CA ALA A 41 -32.23 11.75 -20.26
C ALA A 41 -33.03 10.91 -19.26
N HIS A 42 -34.22 10.43 -19.61
CA HIS A 42 -35.17 9.77 -18.70
C HIS A 42 -35.56 10.61 -17.45
N TYR A 43 -35.50 11.94 -17.55
CA TYR A 43 -35.94 12.90 -16.53
C TYR A 43 -37.12 13.73 -16.98
N SER A 44 -37.93 14.25 -16.06
CA SER A 44 -39.08 15.08 -16.40
C SER A 44 -38.66 16.38 -17.09
N THR A 45 -39.51 16.88 -18.01
CA THR A 45 -39.26 18.16 -18.70
C THR A 45 -39.12 19.33 -17.72
N GLY A 46 -39.81 19.28 -16.57
CA GLY A 46 -39.70 20.28 -15.52
C GLY A 46 -38.32 20.26 -14.84
N ALA A 47 -37.78 19.08 -14.52
CA ALA A 47 -36.47 18.95 -13.89
C ALA A 47 -35.33 19.45 -14.80
N LEU A 48 -35.38 19.13 -16.10
CA LEU A 48 -34.37 19.56 -17.07
C LEU A 48 -34.48 21.06 -17.40
N SER A 49 -35.71 21.60 -17.46
CA SER A 49 -35.92 23.04 -17.63
C SER A 49 -35.51 23.83 -16.39
N ASP A 50 -35.70 23.29 -15.19
CA ASP A 50 -35.26 23.90 -13.94
C ASP A 50 -33.73 23.84 -13.79
N ALA A 51 -33.08 22.76 -14.25
CA ALA A 51 -31.62 22.62 -14.25
C ALA A 51 -30.92 23.72 -15.07
N ALA A 52 -31.48 24.05 -16.23
CA ALA A 52 -31.03 25.17 -17.06
C ALA A 52 -31.68 26.53 -16.67
N GLY A 53 -32.40 26.58 -15.55
CA GLY A 53 -33.19 27.73 -15.10
C GLY A 53 -32.42 28.75 -14.26
N GLY A 54 -31.22 28.42 -13.77
CA GLY A 54 -30.35 29.33 -13.02
C GLY A 54 -30.86 29.74 -11.62
N ARG A 55 -31.89 29.06 -11.08
CA ARG A 55 -32.47 29.38 -9.76
C ARG A 55 -31.84 28.61 -8.60
N LYS A 56 -31.34 27.41 -8.87
CA LYS A 56 -30.67 26.51 -7.91
C LYS A 56 -29.71 25.61 -8.68
N LEU A 57 -28.62 25.19 -8.04
CA LEU A 57 -27.75 24.17 -8.62
C LEU A 57 -28.55 22.86 -8.77
N PRO A 58 -28.66 22.28 -9.99
CA PRO A 58 -29.30 20.98 -10.18
C PRO A 58 -28.52 19.86 -9.46
N SER A 59 -29.15 18.72 -9.20
CA SER A 59 -28.43 17.58 -8.65
C SER A 59 -27.42 17.03 -9.66
N LEU A 60 -26.36 16.38 -9.16
CA LEU A 60 -25.35 15.75 -10.00
C LEU A 60 -25.98 14.77 -11.01
N ALA A 61 -26.92 13.93 -10.55
CA ALA A 61 -27.63 12.98 -11.41
C ALA A 61 -28.42 13.66 -12.55
N VAL A 62 -29.10 14.78 -12.27
CA VAL A 62 -29.82 15.54 -13.31
C VAL A 62 -28.85 16.23 -14.27
N THR A 63 -27.70 16.69 -13.77
CA THR A 63 -26.65 17.31 -14.58
C THR A 63 -26.02 16.30 -15.54
N VAL A 64 -25.60 15.14 -15.03
CA VAL A 64 -25.01 14.06 -15.82
C VAL A 64 -25.98 13.58 -16.90
N ALA A 65 -27.25 13.35 -16.55
CA ALA A 65 -28.26 12.93 -17.52
C ALA A 65 -28.57 14.02 -18.57
N TYR A 66 -28.56 15.30 -18.18
CA TYR A 66 -28.72 16.42 -19.11
C TYR A 66 -27.54 16.49 -20.10
N VAL A 67 -26.32 16.31 -19.60
CA VAL A 67 -25.08 16.36 -20.39
C VAL A 67 -24.99 15.17 -21.34
N GLN A 68 -25.28 13.96 -20.86
CA GLN A 68 -25.35 12.74 -21.68
C GLN A 68 -26.41 12.87 -22.79
N ALA A 69 -27.58 13.40 -22.48
CA ALA A 69 -28.64 13.63 -23.48
C ALA A 69 -28.28 14.70 -24.54
N CYS A 70 -27.31 15.57 -24.23
CA CYS A 70 -26.75 16.55 -25.15
C CYS A 70 -25.44 16.09 -25.81
N GLY A 71 -24.97 14.86 -25.55
CA GLY A 71 -23.72 14.33 -26.10
C GLY A 71 -22.44 15.01 -25.55
N GLY A 72 -22.52 15.61 -24.36
CA GLY A 72 -21.35 16.13 -23.66
C GLY A 72 -20.65 15.06 -22.81
N ASP A 73 -19.41 15.34 -22.42
CA ASP A 73 -18.60 14.47 -21.55
C ASP A 73 -19.11 14.51 -20.09
N PRO A 74 -19.66 13.40 -19.55
CA PRO A 74 -20.17 13.34 -18.19
C PRO A 74 -19.11 13.66 -17.14
N THR A 75 -17.89 13.13 -17.32
CA THR A 75 -16.82 13.19 -16.32
C THR A 75 -16.31 14.62 -16.14
N ARG A 76 -16.17 15.35 -17.25
CA ARG A 76 -15.83 16.79 -17.24
C ARG A 76 -16.91 17.64 -16.57
N TRP A 77 -18.18 17.30 -16.79
CA TRP A 77 -19.31 18.05 -16.21
C TRP A 77 -19.58 17.69 -14.74
N GLU A 78 -19.22 16.49 -14.30
CA GLU A 78 -19.16 16.12 -12.88
C GLU A 78 -18.10 16.97 -12.15
N GLN A 79 -16.89 17.08 -12.70
CA GLN A 79 -15.84 17.94 -12.15
C GLN A 79 -16.27 19.41 -12.08
N ARG A 80 -16.89 19.92 -13.15
CA ARG A 80 -17.42 21.29 -13.18
C ARG A 80 -18.55 21.51 -12.16
N TRP A 81 -19.40 20.51 -11.94
CA TRP A 81 -20.44 20.56 -10.91
C TRP A 81 -19.84 20.60 -9.51
N HIS A 82 -18.80 19.81 -9.24
CA HIS A 82 -18.07 19.84 -7.97
C HIS A 82 -17.41 21.21 -7.73
N GLN A 83 -16.74 21.77 -8.74
CA GLN A 83 -16.12 23.09 -8.66
C GLN A 83 -17.15 24.19 -8.33
N VAL A 84 -18.29 24.22 -9.02
CA VAL A 84 -19.36 25.21 -8.76
C VAL A 84 -19.99 25.00 -7.38
N SER A 85 -20.14 23.74 -6.93
CA SER A 85 -20.61 23.44 -5.57
C SER A 85 -19.64 23.94 -4.50
N GLU A 86 -18.33 23.89 -4.75
CA GLU A 86 -17.30 24.44 -3.86
C GLU A 86 -17.29 25.97 -3.89
N GLU A 87 -17.42 26.61 -5.05
CA GLU A 87 -17.55 28.06 -5.17
C GLU A 87 -18.77 28.59 -4.38
N ILE A 88 -19.93 27.92 -4.47
CA ILE A 88 -21.13 28.28 -3.70
C ILE A 88 -20.90 28.09 -2.20
N ARG A 89 -20.14 27.07 -1.80
CA ARG A 89 -19.79 26.84 -0.41
C ARG A 89 -18.84 27.93 0.09
N ALA A 90 -17.81 28.27 -0.67
CA ALA A 90 -16.86 29.34 -0.36
C ALA A 90 -17.52 30.73 -0.28
N GLN A 91 -18.45 31.05 -1.19
CA GLN A 91 -19.24 32.28 -1.12
C GLN A 91 -20.13 32.33 0.13
N ARG A 92 -20.72 31.19 0.54
CA ARG A 92 -21.46 31.10 1.81
C ARG A 92 -20.58 31.20 3.04
N SER A 93 -19.33 30.69 2.97
CA SER A 93 -18.35 30.85 4.03
C SER A 93 -17.96 32.33 4.22
N LEU A 94 -17.85 33.09 3.13
CA LEU A 94 -17.57 34.54 3.16
C LEU A 94 -18.76 35.39 3.60
N GLU A 95 -20.00 34.94 3.37
CA GLU A 95 -21.23 35.59 3.88
C GLU A 95 -21.55 35.24 5.35
N GLN A 96 -20.87 34.24 5.94
CA GLN A 96 -21.14 33.73 7.29
C GLN A 96 -20.17 34.24 8.37
N GLU A 97 -19.27 35.19 8.07
CA GLU A 97 -18.56 36.01 9.07
C GLU A 97 -19.49 37.08 9.69
N SER A 98 -20.71 36.69 10.05
CA SER A 98 -21.63 37.43 10.90
C SER A 98 -21.68 36.71 12.25
N ASP A 99 -20.63 36.90 13.05
CA ASP A 99 -20.50 37.03 14.51
C ASP A 99 -21.50 36.34 15.49
N ALA A 100 -22.22 35.31 15.08
CA ALA A 100 -23.21 34.61 15.92
C ALA A 100 -22.69 33.22 16.30
N THR A 101 -22.12 33.12 17.50
CA THR A 101 -21.75 31.86 18.14
C THR A 101 -22.96 30.91 18.16
N PRO A 102 -22.82 29.64 17.72
CA PRO A 102 -23.91 28.68 17.77
C PRO A 102 -24.37 28.48 19.23
N PRO A 103 -25.69 28.34 19.50
CA PRO A 103 -26.22 28.13 20.84
C PRO A 103 -26.03 26.68 21.31
N TYR A 104 -24.88 26.08 21.03
CA TYR A 104 -24.54 24.70 21.37
C TYR A 104 -23.04 24.60 21.60
N VAL A 105 -22.64 24.01 22.73
CA VAL A 105 -21.26 23.97 23.25
C VAL A 105 -20.35 23.01 22.46
N GLY A 106 -20.92 22.04 21.75
CA GLY A 106 -20.16 21.06 20.98
C GLY A 106 -19.71 19.84 21.81
N PRO A 107 -18.55 19.22 21.50
CA PRO A 107 -18.15 17.92 22.04
C PRO A 107 -17.72 17.95 23.53
N ALA A 108 -17.46 19.13 24.09
CA ALA A 108 -17.02 19.29 25.47
C ALA A 108 -18.14 18.99 26.48
N ALA A 109 -17.76 18.72 27.72
CA ALA A 109 -18.72 18.75 28.84
C ALA A 109 -19.12 20.20 29.12
N PHE A 110 -20.38 20.41 29.52
CA PHE A 110 -20.88 21.74 29.86
C PHE A 110 -20.20 22.25 31.12
N ARG A 111 -19.60 23.43 31.04
CA ARG A 111 -18.94 24.11 32.16
C ARG A 111 -19.93 24.97 32.94
N VAL A 112 -19.45 25.61 34.00
CA VAL A 112 -20.27 26.51 34.83
C VAL A 112 -20.78 27.70 34.00
N GLU A 113 -19.98 28.13 33.03
CA GLU A 113 -20.29 29.22 32.09
C GLU A 113 -21.39 28.83 31.08
N ASP A 114 -21.52 27.53 30.77
CA ASP A 114 -22.47 27.01 29.78
C ASP A 114 -23.86 26.70 30.38
N ALA A 115 -24.10 27.05 31.64
CA ALA A 115 -25.31 26.70 32.36
C ALA A 115 -26.58 27.21 31.67
N ASP A 116 -26.51 28.36 31.02
CA ASP A 116 -27.64 28.91 30.26
C ASP A 116 -28.00 28.07 29.03
N LEU A 117 -27.08 27.22 28.54
CA LEU A 117 -27.28 26.31 27.42
C LEU A 117 -27.57 24.87 27.87
N PHE A 118 -27.55 24.59 29.17
CA PHE A 118 -27.71 23.25 29.76
C PHE A 118 -29.17 22.98 30.15
N PHE A 119 -29.93 22.39 29.22
CA PHE A 119 -31.36 22.08 29.40
C PHE A 119 -31.68 20.58 29.41
N GLY A 120 -32.83 20.23 29.97
CA GLY A 120 -33.36 18.87 29.97
C GLY A 120 -32.79 17.99 31.07
N ARG A 121 -32.16 18.56 32.10
CA ARG A 121 -31.62 17.84 33.27
C ARG A 121 -32.03 18.48 34.60
N GLU A 122 -32.96 19.43 34.56
CA GLU A 122 -33.37 20.26 35.68
C GLU A 122 -33.83 19.42 36.87
N GLY A 123 -34.65 18.38 36.64
CA GLY A 123 -35.15 17.53 37.71
C GLY A 123 -34.07 16.72 38.44
N ILE A 124 -33.04 16.25 37.74
CA ILE A 124 -31.90 15.56 38.37
C ILE A 124 -31.03 16.57 39.13
N VAL A 125 -30.85 17.79 38.60
CA VAL A 125 -30.13 18.86 39.30
C VAL A 125 -30.89 19.28 40.57
N ASP A 126 -32.22 19.39 40.52
CA ASP A 126 -33.07 19.68 41.69
C ASP A 126 -32.88 18.62 42.77
N SER A 127 -33.00 17.33 42.42
CA SER A 127 -32.79 16.23 43.36
C SER A 127 -31.37 16.18 43.92
N LEU A 128 -30.35 16.54 43.13
CA LEU A 128 -28.98 16.64 43.59
C LEU A 128 -28.80 17.79 44.58
N CYS A 129 -29.34 18.97 44.29
CA CYS A 129 -29.30 20.11 45.20
C CYS A 129 -29.98 19.80 46.54
N GLU A 130 -31.16 19.18 46.52
CA GLU A 130 -31.89 18.75 47.72
C GLU A 130 -31.05 17.79 48.58
N LYS A 131 -30.49 16.73 47.98
CA LYS A 131 -29.64 15.78 48.69
C LYS A 131 -28.37 16.40 49.27
N VAL A 132 -27.76 17.37 48.57
CA VAL A 132 -26.58 18.11 49.06
C VAL A 132 -26.95 19.07 50.19
N SER A 133 -28.19 19.56 50.23
CA SER A 133 -28.69 20.36 51.37
C SER A 133 -28.91 19.52 52.62
N GLU A 134 -29.30 18.27 52.47
CA GLU A 134 -29.62 17.36 53.58
C GLU A 134 -28.41 16.57 54.10
N ASN A 135 -27.42 16.30 53.25
CA ASN A 135 -26.33 15.36 53.54
C ASN A 135 -24.95 15.98 53.33
N ARG A 136 -24.01 15.59 54.21
CA ARG A 136 -22.60 16.05 54.15
C ARG A 136 -21.80 15.41 53.03
N LEU A 137 -22.18 14.21 52.59
CA LEU A 137 -21.55 13.52 51.49
C LEU A 137 -22.63 13.04 50.53
N VAL A 138 -22.49 13.39 49.25
CA VAL A 138 -23.39 12.92 48.18
C VAL A 138 -22.55 12.40 47.02
N ALA A 139 -22.92 11.23 46.50
CA ALA A 139 -22.29 10.66 45.31
C ALA A 139 -23.16 10.83 44.07
N VAL A 140 -22.59 11.38 43.00
CA VAL A 140 -23.19 11.39 41.66
C VAL A 140 -22.62 10.23 40.87
N VAL A 141 -23.46 9.23 40.62
CA VAL A 141 -23.07 7.93 40.07
C VAL A 141 -23.66 7.72 38.70
N GLY A 142 -22.85 7.30 37.73
CA GLY A 142 -23.34 6.96 36.39
C GLY A 142 -22.23 6.49 35.44
N PRO A 143 -22.58 5.85 34.31
CA PRO A 143 -21.61 5.35 33.35
C PRO A 143 -20.76 6.49 32.75
N SER A 144 -19.60 6.16 32.19
CA SER A 144 -18.78 7.16 31.50
C SER A 144 -19.57 7.82 30.37
N GLY A 145 -19.39 9.13 30.20
CA GLY A 145 -20.13 9.92 29.22
C GLY A 145 -21.57 10.29 29.61
N SER A 146 -22.19 9.75 30.68
CA SER A 146 -23.60 10.00 31.02
C SER A 146 -23.98 11.46 31.33
N GLY A 147 -22.98 12.34 31.43
CA GLY A 147 -23.14 13.77 31.70
C GLY A 147 -22.88 14.18 33.15
N LYS A 148 -22.24 13.33 33.97
CA LYS A 148 -21.91 13.63 35.39
C LYS A 148 -21.19 14.96 35.56
N THR A 149 -20.12 15.17 34.80
CA THR A 149 -19.33 16.42 34.83
C THR A 149 -20.19 17.64 34.45
N SER A 150 -21.04 17.52 33.42
CA SER A 150 -21.99 18.58 33.05
C SER A 150 -23.00 18.86 34.18
N LEU A 151 -23.53 17.80 34.80
CA LEU A 151 -24.48 17.91 35.92
C LEU A 151 -23.85 18.57 37.15
N LEU A 152 -22.60 18.23 37.48
CA LEU A 152 -21.85 18.81 38.59
C LEU A 152 -21.49 20.27 38.32
N ARG A 153 -20.96 20.58 37.14
CA ARG A 153 -20.46 21.93 36.82
C ARG A 153 -21.58 22.88 36.40
N ALA A 154 -22.23 22.61 35.27
CA ALA A 154 -23.29 23.46 34.72
C ALA A 154 -24.59 23.41 35.54
N GLY A 155 -24.81 22.33 36.31
CA GLY A 155 -25.96 22.18 37.21
C GLY A 155 -25.67 22.64 38.64
N LEU A 156 -25.04 21.77 39.44
CA LEU A 156 -24.87 21.96 40.88
C LEU A 156 -24.02 23.20 41.22
N VAL A 157 -22.81 23.30 40.66
CA VAL A 157 -21.86 24.38 40.95
C VAL A 157 -22.41 25.73 40.49
N HIS A 158 -23.04 25.78 39.30
CA HIS A 158 -23.72 26.99 38.84
C HIS A 158 -24.81 27.44 39.83
N ARG A 159 -25.67 26.54 40.29
CA ARG A 159 -26.72 26.87 41.28
C ARG A 159 -26.17 27.29 42.63
N ALA A 160 -25.11 26.64 43.11
CA ALA A 160 -24.43 27.03 44.34
C ALA A 160 -23.81 28.44 44.23
N ARG A 161 -23.14 28.76 43.12
CA ARG A 161 -22.60 30.10 42.84
C ARG A 161 -23.67 31.17 42.64
N ALA A 162 -24.86 30.79 42.20
CA ALA A 162 -26.02 31.68 42.12
C ALA A 162 -26.74 31.86 43.49
N ALA A 163 -26.15 31.39 44.59
CA ALA A 163 -26.73 31.41 45.95
C ALA A 163 -28.10 30.72 46.05
N ARG A 164 -28.31 29.67 45.26
CA ARG A 164 -29.56 28.85 45.23
C ARG A 164 -29.40 27.52 45.98
N LEU A 165 -28.37 27.39 46.81
CA LEU A 165 -28.14 26.21 47.65
C LEU A 165 -28.11 26.65 49.11
N ASP A 166 -28.99 26.09 49.94
CA ASP A 166 -29.13 26.51 51.32
C ASP A 166 -27.89 26.16 52.16
N GLY A 167 -27.36 27.16 52.87
CA GLY A 167 -26.20 27.02 53.75
C GLY A 167 -24.82 27.09 53.08
N VAL A 168 -24.75 27.22 51.75
CA VAL A 168 -23.46 27.31 51.01
C VAL A 168 -23.34 28.69 50.33
N PRO A 169 -22.39 29.53 50.76
CA PRO A 169 -22.08 30.79 50.07
C PRO A 169 -21.51 30.58 48.67
N SER A 170 -21.80 31.51 47.76
CA SER A 170 -21.31 31.47 46.37
C SER A 170 -19.78 31.48 46.24
N ASP A 171 -19.09 32.04 47.23
CA ASP A 171 -17.63 32.14 47.32
C ASP A 171 -16.98 30.95 48.03
N LEU A 172 -17.75 30.02 48.62
CA LEU A 172 -17.26 28.79 49.25
C LEU A 172 -17.62 27.54 48.42
N VAL A 173 -17.38 27.58 47.11
CA VAL A 173 -17.58 26.45 46.21
C VAL A 173 -16.27 26.09 45.52
N VAL A 174 -15.71 24.94 45.88
CA VAL A 174 -14.48 24.38 45.32
C VAL A 174 -14.83 23.23 44.37
N VAL A 175 -14.21 23.23 43.18
CA VAL A 175 -14.32 22.14 42.22
C VAL A 175 -12.91 21.68 41.88
N LEU A 176 -12.65 20.38 41.98
CA LEU A 176 -11.37 19.79 41.60
C LEU A 176 -11.54 18.45 40.92
N ALA A 177 -10.57 18.09 40.08
CA ALA A 177 -10.41 16.75 39.53
C ALA A 177 -9.08 16.17 40.08
N PRO A 178 -9.08 15.00 40.75
CA PRO A 178 -7.91 14.53 41.53
C PRO A 178 -6.58 14.43 40.76
N GLY A 179 -6.60 14.04 39.48
CA GLY A 179 -5.39 13.93 38.67
C GLY A 179 -4.34 12.94 39.26
N SER A 180 -3.07 13.17 38.92
CA SER A 180 -1.95 12.34 39.42
C SER A 180 -1.46 12.72 40.82
N HIS A 181 -1.75 13.95 41.28
CA HIS A 181 -1.34 14.50 42.57
C HIS A 181 -2.53 15.16 43.29
N PRO A 182 -3.42 14.37 43.89
CA PRO A 182 -4.70 14.86 44.44
C PRO A 182 -4.55 15.84 45.60
N LEU A 183 -3.48 15.71 46.41
CA LEU A 183 -3.24 16.64 47.51
C LEU A 183 -2.81 18.02 46.99
N GLU A 184 -2.02 18.06 45.91
CA GLU A 184 -1.54 19.30 45.30
C GLU A 184 -2.67 20.07 44.63
N GLU A 185 -3.57 19.36 43.92
CA GLU A 185 -4.74 19.97 43.31
C GLU A 185 -5.69 20.54 44.39
N CYS A 186 -5.96 19.77 45.45
CA CYS A 186 -6.77 20.21 46.58
C CYS A 186 -6.17 21.44 47.28
N ALA A 187 -4.86 21.43 47.54
CA ALA A 187 -4.15 22.55 48.14
C ALA A 187 -4.24 23.81 47.27
N THR A 188 -4.12 23.67 45.96
CA THR A 188 -4.18 24.78 45.00
C THR A 188 -5.55 25.45 45.02
N GLN A 189 -6.62 24.66 44.98
CA GLN A 189 -7.98 25.20 44.99
C GLN A 189 -8.35 25.82 46.35
N LEU A 190 -7.90 25.25 47.47
CA LEU A 190 -8.15 25.79 48.81
C LEU A 190 -7.32 27.05 49.10
N ALA A 191 -6.06 27.10 48.66
CA ALA A 191 -5.17 28.23 48.85
C ALA A 191 -5.73 29.54 48.28
N ALA A 192 -6.44 29.45 47.14
CA ALA A 192 -7.13 30.58 46.53
C ALA A 192 -8.21 31.18 47.46
N LEU A 193 -8.85 30.37 48.29
CA LEU A 193 -9.91 30.81 49.22
C LEU A 193 -9.36 31.35 50.54
N VAL A 194 -8.26 30.77 51.06
CA VAL A 194 -7.62 31.24 52.31
C VAL A 194 -6.58 32.34 52.11
N HIS A 195 -6.34 32.77 50.87
CA HIS A 195 -5.31 33.75 50.50
C HIS A 195 -3.89 33.39 51.02
N ARG A 196 -3.56 32.10 51.00
CA ARG A 196 -2.23 31.56 51.39
C ARG A 196 -1.54 30.94 50.18
N SER A 197 -0.25 30.62 50.33
CA SER A 197 0.46 29.92 49.26
C SER A 197 -0.01 28.46 49.14
N PRO A 198 -0.18 27.90 47.92
CA PRO A 198 -0.51 26.49 47.73
C PRO A 198 0.45 25.53 48.43
N ARG A 199 1.73 25.89 48.55
CA ARG A 199 2.75 25.09 49.25
C ARG A 199 2.51 24.98 50.75
N GLU A 200 2.08 26.06 51.41
CA GLU A 200 1.75 26.03 52.83
C GLU A 200 0.54 25.13 53.09
N VAL A 201 -0.53 25.31 52.32
CA VAL A 201 -1.76 24.51 52.44
C VAL A 201 -1.45 23.04 52.16
N LEU A 202 -0.63 22.74 51.14
CA LEU A 202 -0.20 21.37 50.83
C LEU A 202 0.58 20.74 51.98
N THR A 203 1.45 21.50 52.66
CA THR A 203 2.22 21.02 53.80
C THR A 203 1.29 20.63 54.96
N GLU A 204 0.26 21.44 55.21
CA GLU A 204 -0.76 21.17 56.23
C GLU A 204 -1.61 19.94 55.88
N LEU A 205 -2.09 19.85 54.62
CA LEU A 205 -2.86 18.70 54.13
C LEU A 205 -2.05 17.39 54.18
N ARG A 206 -0.72 17.45 53.98
CA ARG A 206 0.17 16.28 54.10
C ARG A 206 0.42 15.88 55.55
N ALA A 207 0.41 16.84 56.48
CA ALA A 207 0.79 16.63 57.88
C ALA A 207 -0.39 16.19 58.77
N ASP A 208 -1.59 16.74 58.56
CA ASP A 208 -2.76 16.47 59.41
C ASP A 208 -3.98 16.03 58.58
N PRO A 209 -4.53 14.82 58.79
CA PRO A 209 -5.76 14.38 58.11
C PRO A 209 -7.01 15.20 58.48
N ARG A 210 -6.95 16.06 59.50
CA ARG A 210 -8.04 17.00 59.85
C ARG A 210 -7.93 18.34 59.12
N ALA A 211 -6.83 18.58 58.41
CA ALA A 211 -6.53 19.88 57.83
C ALA A 211 -7.66 20.43 56.95
N LEU A 212 -8.29 19.61 56.10
CA LEU A 212 -9.40 20.03 55.23
C LEU A 212 -10.58 20.64 56.02
N HIS A 213 -10.99 19.99 57.10
CA HIS A 213 -12.06 20.48 57.97
C HIS A 213 -11.62 21.70 58.78
N LEU A 214 -10.40 21.71 59.31
CA LEU A 214 -9.86 22.87 60.04
C LEU A 214 -9.77 24.12 59.15
N THR A 215 -9.38 23.95 57.88
CA THR A 215 -9.36 25.03 56.88
C THR A 215 -10.78 25.56 56.63
N ALA A 216 -11.78 24.69 56.51
CA ALA A 216 -13.17 25.11 56.35
C ALA A 216 -13.74 25.82 57.59
N LEU A 217 -13.39 25.38 58.80
CA LEU A 217 -13.72 26.10 60.04
C LEU A 217 -13.07 27.49 60.08
N HIS A 218 -11.81 27.60 59.65
CA HIS A 218 -11.13 28.89 59.57
C HIS A 218 -11.80 29.84 58.58
N LEU A 219 -12.13 29.36 57.38
CA LEU A 219 -12.85 30.13 56.35
C LEU A 219 -14.22 30.61 56.84
N THR A 220 -14.98 29.72 57.49
CA THR A 220 -16.32 30.06 58.01
C THR A 220 -16.24 31.01 59.21
N ALA A 221 -15.22 30.90 60.06
CA ALA A 221 -14.97 31.84 61.14
C ALA A 221 -14.60 33.25 60.61
N LEU A 222 -13.78 33.33 59.56
CA LEU A 222 -13.46 34.60 58.90
C LEU A 222 -14.71 35.27 58.29
N GLN A 223 -15.62 34.48 57.70
CA GLN A 223 -16.87 35.01 57.14
C GLN A 223 -17.88 35.44 58.21
N LEU A 224 -17.93 34.74 59.35
CA LEU A 224 -18.70 35.14 60.54
C LEU A 224 -18.23 36.49 61.10
N ALA A 225 -16.92 36.77 61.07
CA ALA A 225 -16.36 38.05 61.47
C ALA A 225 -16.66 39.19 60.48
N ALA A 226 -17.05 38.87 59.24
CA ALA A 226 -17.36 39.80 58.15
C ALA A 226 -18.87 40.07 57.97
N ASP A 227 -19.69 39.90 59.02
CA ASP A 227 -21.14 40.13 59.04
C ASP A 227 -21.97 39.24 58.10
N ARG A 228 -21.44 38.07 57.73
CA ARG A 228 -22.18 37.07 56.96
C ARG A 228 -22.78 36.00 57.89
N ARG A 229 -24.04 35.64 57.62
CA ARG A 229 -24.94 34.80 58.44
C ARG A 229 -24.23 33.58 59.07
N ALA A 230 -24.55 33.28 60.32
CA ALA A 230 -24.11 32.07 61.01
C ALA A 230 -24.65 30.79 60.34
N GLY A 231 -23.80 29.79 60.15
CA GLY A 231 -24.17 28.47 59.61
C GLY A 231 -23.69 28.16 58.18
N GLN A 232 -22.69 28.87 57.66
CA GLN A 232 -22.16 28.68 56.32
C GLN A 232 -21.24 27.46 56.21
N GLU A 233 -21.28 26.76 55.07
CA GLU A 233 -20.53 25.53 54.80
C GLU A 233 -19.81 25.62 53.44
N LEU A 234 -18.60 25.04 53.39
CA LEU A 234 -17.80 24.86 52.19
C LEU A 234 -18.33 23.69 51.37
N LEU A 235 -18.64 23.92 50.10
CA LEU A 235 -18.97 22.86 49.15
C LEU A 235 -17.73 22.45 48.37
N LEU A 236 -17.27 21.21 48.58
CA LEU A 236 -16.18 20.57 47.87
C LEU A 236 -16.74 19.57 46.85
N VAL A 237 -16.66 19.91 45.56
CA VAL A 237 -17.03 19.02 44.45
C VAL A 237 -15.78 18.37 43.90
N VAL A 238 -15.65 17.07 44.09
CA VAL A 238 -14.60 16.25 43.49
C VAL A 238 -15.18 15.56 42.26
N ASP A 239 -14.95 16.16 41.10
CA ASP A 239 -15.36 15.64 39.80
C ASP A 239 -14.36 14.59 39.33
N GLN A 240 -14.83 13.58 38.58
CA GLN A 240 -14.01 12.45 38.13
C GLN A 240 -13.19 11.81 39.27
N PHE A 241 -13.85 11.54 40.41
CA PHE A 241 -13.22 10.96 41.59
C PHE A 241 -12.52 9.62 41.30
N GLU A 242 -12.97 8.89 40.27
CA GLU A 242 -12.30 7.68 39.77
C GLU A 242 -10.83 7.92 39.35
N GLU A 243 -10.44 9.14 38.98
CA GLU A 243 -9.06 9.47 38.60
C GLU A 243 -8.06 9.23 39.73
N LEU A 244 -8.53 9.30 40.97
CA LEU A 244 -7.74 8.97 42.15
C LEU A 244 -7.19 7.53 42.07
N PHE A 245 -7.93 6.60 41.48
CA PHE A 245 -7.53 5.21 41.37
C PHE A 245 -6.87 4.88 40.03
N SER A 246 -7.07 5.71 39.00
CA SER A 246 -6.53 5.45 37.65
C SER A 246 -5.30 6.29 37.28
N ARG A 247 -5.09 7.46 37.90
CA ARG A 247 -3.99 8.39 37.57
C ARG A 247 -3.00 8.60 38.70
N CYS A 248 -3.41 8.49 39.96
CA CYS A 248 -2.50 8.62 41.10
C CYS A 248 -1.76 7.29 41.33
N GLN A 249 -0.48 7.28 40.99
CA GLN A 249 0.41 6.11 41.15
C GLN A 249 0.91 5.95 42.60
N ASP A 250 0.92 7.03 43.39
CA ASP A 250 1.35 7.03 44.78
C ASP A 250 0.21 6.57 45.71
N ALA A 251 0.32 5.34 46.21
CA ALA A 251 -0.67 4.75 47.12
C ALA A 251 -0.74 5.47 48.49
N ASP A 252 0.35 6.06 48.96
CA ASP A 252 0.39 6.81 50.22
C ASP A 252 -0.31 8.17 50.05
N GLU A 253 -0.07 8.86 48.94
CA GLU A 253 -0.76 10.10 48.60
C GLU A 253 -2.28 9.86 48.45
N ARG A 254 -2.67 8.79 47.75
CA ARG A 254 -4.08 8.38 47.61
C ARG A 254 -4.75 8.13 48.97
N THR A 255 -4.10 7.35 49.83
CA THR A 255 -4.62 7.03 51.17
C THR A 255 -4.78 8.28 52.03
N ARG A 256 -3.83 9.23 51.97
CA ARG A 256 -3.92 10.50 52.70
C ARG A 256 -5.09 11.36 52.20
N PHE A 257 -5.29 11.44 50.89
CA PHE A 257 -6.41 12.18 50.32
C PHE A 257 -7.78 11.61 50.73
N LEU A 258 -7.94 10.27 50.72
CA LEU A 258 -9.16 9.61 51.21
C LEU A 258 -9.41 9.94 52.69
N ARG A 259 -8.37 9.84 53.54
CA ARG A 259 -8.49 10.17 54.97
C ARG A 259 -8.92 11.62 55.22
N LEU A 260 -8.42 12.58 54.43
CA LEU A 260 -8.85 13.99 54.53
C LEU A 260 -10.36 14.14 54.31
N LEU A 261 -10.90 13.46 53.29
CA LEU A 261 -12.34 13.48 52.99
C LEU A 261 -13.15 12.78 54.09
N SER A 262 -12.70 11.61 54.54
CA SER A 262 -13.34 10.83 55.61
C SER A 262 -13.43 11.60 56.92
N GLU A 263 -12.33 12.23 57.36
CA GLU A 263 -12.33 13.05 58.58
C GLU A 263 -13.18 14.32 58.42
N ALA A 264 -13.16 14.95 57.24
CA ALA A 264 -14.01 16.11 56.97
C ALA A 264 -15.51 15.77 56.99
N VAL A 265 -15.92 14.56 56.60
CA VAL A 265 -17.31 14.13 56.67
C VAL A 265 -17.71 13.71 58.10
N ARG A 266 -16.81 13.03 58.84
CA ARG A 266 -17.09 12.49 60.19
C ARG A 266 -17.06 13.52 61.31
N ALA A 267 -16.27 14.58 61.20
CA ALA A 267 -16.11 15.52 62.30
C ALA A 267 -17.45 16.19 62.68
N ALA A 268 -17.86 16.08 63.94
CA ALA A 268 -19.18 16.53 64.40
C ALA A 268 -19.45 18.03 64.20
N ASN A 269 -18.39 18.85 64.22
CA ASN A 269 -18.45 20.28 63.96
C ASN A 269 -18.04 20.65 62.52
N SER A 270 -18.02 19.69 61.59
CA SER A 270 -17.62 19.94 60.21
C SER A 270 -18.48 20.98 59.52
N ARG A 271 -17.82 21.82 58.71
CA ARG A 271 -18.47 22.78 57.82
C ARG A 271 -18.17 22.46 56.36
N VAL A 272 -17.84 21.22 56.04
CA VAL A 272 -17.57 20.76 54.67
C VAL A 272 -18.70 19.85 54.21
N ARG A 273 -19.25 20.16 53.03
CA ARG A 273 -20.08 19.27 52.22
C ARG A 273 -19.25 18.77 51.05
N VAL A 274 -19.24 17.46 50.84
CA VAL A 274 -18.47 16.81 49.79
C VAL A 274 -19.41 16.20 48.76
N VAL A 275 -19.18 16.48 47.49
CA VAL A 275 -19.89 15.85 46.38
C VAL A 275 -18.89 15.11 45.50
N LEU A 276 -19.06 13.81 45.37
CA LEU A 276 -18.16 12.96 44.59
C LEU A 276 -18.84 12.57 43.27
N GLY A 277 -18.27 13.00 42.15
CA GLY A 277 -18.63 12.50 40.83
C GLY A 277 -17.83 11.25 40.51
N LEU A 278 -18.47 10.09 40.49
CA LEU A 278 -17.79 8.83 40.21
C LEU A 278 -18.60 7.91 39.29
N ARG A 279 -17.90 6.94 38.71
CA ARG A 279 -18.56 5.85 37.98
C ARG A 279 -19.08 4.79 38.95
N GLY A 280 -20.17 4.12 38.58
CA GLY A 280 -20.86 3.17 39.46
C GLY A 280 -20.03 1.97 39.86
N ASP A 281 -19.08 1.58 39.01
CA ASP A 281 -18.11 0.52 39.26
C ASP A 281 -16.97 0.97 40.20
N PHE A 282 -16.66 2.26 40.34
CA PHE A 282 -15.61 2.71 41.26
C PHE A 282 -16.07 2.81 42.72
N ALA A 283 -17.39 2.74 42.99
CA ALA A 283 -17.93 2.76 44.35
C ALA A 283 -17.43 1.59 45.21
N GLU A 284 -17.24 0.40 44.63
CA GLU A 284 -16.70 -0.76 45.34
C GLU A 284 -15.19 -0.65 45.61
N ARG A 285 -14.41 0.00 44.73
CA ARG A 285 -12.97 0.23 44.97
C ARG A 285 -12.76 1.22 46.10
N CYS A 286 -13.59 2.27 46.16
CA CYS A 286 -13.63 3.18 47.29
C CYS A 286 -13.90 2.44 48.61
N ALA A 287 -14.71 1.37 48.58
CA ALA A 287 -14.99 0.53 49.74
C ALA A 287 -13.81 -0.32 50.22
N ALA A 288 -12.90 -0.70 49.32
CA ALA A 288 -11.73 -1.48 49.69
C ALA A 288 -10.67 -0.62 50.40
N GLU A 289 -10.53 0.65 50.03
CA GLU A 289 -9.49 1.54 50.58
C GLU A 289 -9.98 2.43 51.75
N ASP A 290 -11.27 2.80 51.80
CA ASP A 290 -11.84 3.54 52.93
C ASP A 290 -13.27 3.04 53.26
N PRO A 291 -13.43 2.25 54.35
CA PRO A 291 -14.73 1.72 54.76
C PRO A 291 -15.75 2.80 55.15
N VAL A 292 -15.29 3.95 55.68
CA VAL A 292 -16.16 5.03 56.16
C VAL A 292 -16.84 5.71 54.99
N LEU A 293 -16.08 6.10 53.96
CA LEU A 293 -16.66 6.72 52.78
C LEU A 293 -17.62 5.77 52.08
N SER A 294 -17.33 4.47 52.03
CA SER A 294 -18.20 3.47 51.39
C SER A 294 -19.57 3.29 52.04
N GLU A 295 -19.63 3.32 53.37
CA GLU A 295 -20.91 3.23 54.09
C GLU A 295 -21.80 4.42 53.73
N VAL A 296 -21.25 5.63 53.83
CA VAL A 296 -21.97 6.88 53.55
C VAL A 296 -22.31 7.03 52.05
N LEU A 297 -21.44 6.55 51.15
CA LEU A 297 -21.66 6.56 49.70
C LEU A 297 -22.79 5.65 49.24
N ARG A 298 -23.07 4.55 49.95
CA ARG A 298 -24.17 3.63 49.62
C ARG A 298 -25.53 4.25 49.90
N GLU A 299 -25.64 5.04 50.96
CA GLU A 299 -26.88 5.64 51.42
C GLU A 299 -27.27 6.90 50.60
N HIS A 300 -26.29 7.72 50.23
CA HIS A 300 -26.54 9.05 49.65
C HIS A 300 -26.05 9.20 48.20
N GLN A 301 -26.67 8.46 47.27
CA GLN A 301 -26.35 8.51 45.84
C GLN A 301 -27.45 9.13 44.96
N VAL A 302 -27.03 9.86 43.92
CA VAL A 302 -27.84 10.34 42.78
C VAL A 302 -27.37 9.62 41.52
N ARG A 303 -28.27 8.87 40.87
CA ARG A 303 -27.93 8.10 39.67
C ARG A 303 -28.24 8.87 38.39
N VAL A 304 -27.23 9.02 37.53
CA VAL A 304 -27.35 9.70 36.23
C VAL A 304 -27.59 8.66 35.14
N GLY A 305 -28.86 8.50 34.77
CA GLY A 305 -29.31 7.62 33.68
C GLY A 305 -29.31 8.28 32.29
N PRO A 306 -29.70 7.54 31.24
CA PRO A 306 -29.92 8.11 29.91
C PRO A 306 -30.98 9.22 29.95
N MET A 307 -30.93 10.15 29.00
CA MET A 307 -31.94 11.21 28.90
C MET A 307 -33.25 10.63 28.39
N THR A 308 -34.38 11.07 28.96
CA THR A 308 -35.69 10.74 28.39
C THR A 308 -35.90 11.47 27.06
N ALA A 309 -36.86 11.03 26.25
CA ALA A 309 -37.20 11.69 24.99
C ALA A 309 -37.64 13.16 25.19
N GLU A 310 -38.25 13.47 26.34
CA GLU A 310 -38.65 14.83 26.71
C GLU A 310 -37.45 15.69 27.13
N GLU A 311 -36.60 15.16 28.00
CA GLU A 311 -35.32 15.78 28.37
C GLU A 311 -34.47 16.11 27.13
N MET A 312 -34.36 15.17 26.19
CA MET A 312 -33.62 15.36 24.94
C MET A 312 -34.26 16.42 24.04
N ARG A 313 -35.60 16.47 23.97
CA ARG A 313 -36.31 17.52 23.23
C ARG A 313 -36.00 18.91 23.81
N LEU A 314 -35.94 19.05 25.13
CA LEU A 314 -35.59 20.31 25.78
C LEU A 314 -34.15 20.71 25.47
N ALA A 315 -33.20 19.78 25.59
CA ALA A 315 -31.77 20.01 25.29
C ALA A 315 -31.52 20.47 23.85
N VAL A 316 -32.35 20.04 22.89
CA VAL A 316 -32.23 20.43 21.47
C VAL A 316 -32.91 21.77 21.20
N SER A 317 -34.12 21.98 21.74
CA SER A 317 -34.98 23.11 21.35
C SER A 317 -34.76 24.39 22.16
N LYS A 318 -34.46 24.29 23.45
CA LYS A 318 -34.32 25.45 24.35
C LYS A 318 -33.10 26.33 24.04
N PRO A 319 -31.89 25.79 23.75
CA PRO A 319 -30.75 26.63 23.41
C PRO A 319 -30.99 27.46 22.14
N ALA A 320 -31.55 26.85 21.08
CA ALA A 320 -31.93 27.59 19.87
C ALA A 320 -32.99 28.66 20.16
N GLY A 321 -33.93 28.39 21.06
CA GLY A 321 -34.96 29.34 21.47
C GLY A 321 -34.40 30.60 22.13
N GLN A 322 -33.32 30.49 22.93
CA GLN A 322 -32.70 31.63 23.60
C GLN A 322 -32.12 32.66 22.64
N VAL A 323 -31.60 32.20 21.50
CA VAL A 323 -31.07 33.07 20.44
C VAL A 323 -32.12 33.39 19.36
N GLY A 324 -33.42 33.21 19.68
CA GLY A 324 -34.53 33.58 18.80
C GLY A 324 -34.76 32.64 17.61
N CYS A 325 -34.18 31.44 17.62
CA CYS A 325 -34.34 30.45 16.56
C CYS A 325 -35.30 29.32 16.93
N ARG A 326 -36.01 28.80 15.93
CA ARG A 326 -36.94 27.67 16.06
C ARG A 326 -36.30 26.42 15.47
N VAL A 327 -36.45 25.29 16.15
CA VAL A 327 -36.02 23.98 15.63
C VAL A 327 -37.23 23.30 14.98
N GLU A 328 -37.06 22.82 13.75
CA GLU A 328 -38.10 22.08 13.04
C GLU A 328 -38.54 20.83 13.83
N THR A 329 -39.84 20.57 13.93
CA THR A 329 -40.37 19.43 14.71
C THR A 329 -39.85 18.10 14.18
N ALA A 330 -39.71 17.96 12.85
CA ALA A 330 -39.15 16.78 12.20
C ALA A 330 -37.67 16.56 12.57
N LEU A 331 -36.90 17.65 12.76
CA LEU A 331 -35.51 17.59 13.23
C LEU A 331 -35.44 17.09 14.67
N VAL A 332 -36.26 17.64 15.57
CA VAL A 332 -36.31 17.20 16.97
C VAL A 332 -36.64 15.71 17.07
N SER A 333 -37.66 15.24 16.34
CA SER A 333 -38.02 13.81 16.33
C SER A 333 -36.89 12.94 15.81
N ARG A 334 -36.16 13.41 14.79
CA ARG A 334 -35.02 12.67 14.22
C ARG A 334 -33.85 12.59 15.21
N VAL A 335 -33.49 13.69 15.86
CA VAL A 335 -32.41 13.72 16.86
C VAL A 335 -32.75 12.84 18.06
N VAL A 336 -34.00 12.88 18.55
CA VAL A 336 -34.46 12.00 19.63
C VAL A 336 -34.36 10.54 19.22
N ALA A 337 -34.75 10.18 17.99
CA ALA A 337 -34.61 8.81 17.48
C ALA A 337 -33.14 8.38 17.33
N ASP A 338 -32.26 9.28 16.85
CA ASP A 338 -30.82 9.00 16.71
C ASP A 338 -30.11 8.92 18.09
N ALA A 339 -30.70 9.49 19.15
CA ALA A 339 -30.13 9.53 20.50
C ALA A 339 -30.78 8.56 21.51
N ALA A 340 -31.91 7.92 21.17
CA ALA A 340 -32.66 7.03 22.05
C ALA A 340 -31.82 5.84 22.55
N ASP A 341 -32.02 5.44 23.81
CA ASP A 341 -31.40 4.29 24.51
C ASP A 341 -29.86 4.27 24.54
N ARG A 342 -29.23 5.44 24.36
CA ARG A 342 -27.77 5.57 24.35
C ARG A 342 -27.30 6.42 25.53
N PRO A 343 -26.43 5.91 26.42
CA PRO A 343 -25.86 6.73 27.48
C PRO A 343 -24.91 7.77 26.89
N GLY A 344 -25.00 9.01 27.38
CA GLY A 344 -23.99 10.05 27.13
C GLY A 344 -23.99 10.74 25.76
N VAL A 345 -25.09 10.70 25.02
CA VAL A 345 -25.17 11.31 23.67
C VAL A 345 -25.26 12.84 23.69
N LEU A 346 -25.55 13.47 24.83
CA LEU A 346 -25.81 14.92 24.90
C LEU A 346 -24.71 15.79 24.27
N PRO A 347 -23.40 15.54 24.48
CA PRO A 347 -22.34 16.30 23.82
C PRO A 347 -22.27 16.06 22.30
N LEU A 348 -22.56 14.84 21.83
CA LEU A 348 -22.65 14.57 20.39
C LEU A 348 -23.86 15.24 19.74
N VAL A 349 -25.00 15.24 20.43
CA VAL A 349 -26.19 15.98 20.00
C VAL A 349 -25.87 17.46 19.93
N SER A 350 -25.22 18.01 20.96
CA SER A 350 -24.75 19.41 20.99
C SER A 350 -23.84 19.72 19.79
N GLN A 351 -22.87 18.85 19.49
CA GLN A 351 -21.99 19.02 18.32
C GLN A 351 -22.72 18.91 16.98
N ALA A 352 -23.61 17.93 16.82
CA ALA A 352 -24.42 17.78 15.61
C ALA A 352 -25.33 19.00 15.40
N MET A 353 -25.91 19.54 16.48
CA MET A 353 -26.75 20.74 16.44
C MET A 353 -25.93 22.01 16.17
N ALA A 354 -24.74 22.15 16.75
CA ALA A 354 -23.80 23.25 16.47
C ALA A 354 -23.43 23.30 14.98
N GLN A 355 -23.17 22.15 14.36
CA GLN A 355 -22.86 22.08 12.93
C GLN A 355 -24.10 22.29 12.05
N THR A 356 -25.27 21.82 12.50
CA THR A 356 -26.55 22.07 11.82
C THR A 356 -26.94 23.55 11.84
N TRP A 357 -26.53 24.29 12.87
CA TRP A 357 -26.77 25.73 13.01
C TRP A 357 -26.20 26.55 11.85
N GLY A 358 -25.05 26.15 11.30
CA GLY A 358 -24.46 26.78 10.12
C GLY A 358 -25.31 26.59 8.85
N GLY A 359 -26.14 25.54 8.80
CA GLY A 359 -27.06 25.25 7.69
C GLY A 359 -28.50 25.73 7.89
N ARG A 360 -28.76 26.63 8.86
CA ARG A 360 -30.10 27.15 9.16
C ARG A 360 -30.68 27.99 8.02
N ARG A 361 -32.00 28.03 7.89
CA ARG A 361 -32.71 28.91 6.94
C ARG A 361 -33.39 30.03 7.73
N GLY A 362 -32.80 31.23 7.69
CA GLY A 362 -33.24 32.34 8.55
C GLY A 362 -33.15 31.93 10.02
N ASN A 363 -34.26 32.05 10.74
CA ASN A 363 -34.34 31.72 12.17
C ASN A 363 -34.76 30.26 12.42
N VAL A 364 -34.72 29.38 11.42
CA VAL A 364 -35.15 27.98 11.56
C VAL A 364 -33.99 27.02 11.33
N VAL A 365 -33.71 26.18 12.33
CA VAL A 365 -32.80 25.04 12.23
C VAL A 365 -33.56 23.88 11.59
N THR A 366 -33.12 23.45 10.42
CA THR A 366 -33.89 22.54 9.54
C THR A 366 -33.36 21.11 9.56
N LEU A 367 -34.26 20.13 9.36
CA LEU A 367 -33.88 18.73 9.16
C LEU A 367 -32.96 18.58 7.94
N ALA A 368 -33.21 19.34 6.87
CA ALA A 368 -32.36 19.36 5.68
C ALA A 368 -30.90 19.77 6.01
N GLY A 369 -30.73 20.78 6.87
CA GLY A 369 -29.42 21.19 7.38
C GLY A 369 -28.75 20.08 8.19
N TYR A 370 -29.51 19.37 9.03
CA TYR A 370 -29.00 18.27 9.85
C TYR A 370 -28.55 17.09 8.99
N THR A 371 -29.33 16.72 7.96
CA THR A 371 -28.95 15.68 7.00
C THR A 371 -27.75 16.09 6.15
N ALA A 372 -27.65 17.37 5.75
CA ALA A 372 -26.51 17.87 4.97
C ALA A 372 -25.21 17.92 5.81
N ALA A 373 -25.33 18.18 7.11
CA ALA A 373 -24.22 18.05 8.07
C ALA A 373 -23.85 16.56 8.35
N GLY A 374 -24.66 15.60 7.90
CA GLY A 374 -24.46 14.17 8.12
C GLY A 374 -25.02 13.64 9.45
N GLY A 375 -25.77 14.45 10.20
CA GLY A 375 -26.31 14.09 11.51
C GLY A 375 -25.24 13.64 12.51
N ILE A 376 -25.64 12.84 13.52
CA ILE A 376 -24.71 12.28 14.51
C ILE A 376 -23.66 11.36 13.84
N ALA A 377 -24.04 10.59 12.81
CA ALA A 377 -23.12 9.69 12.11
C ALA A 377 -21.97 10.44 11.41
N GLY A 378 -22.28 11.52 10.70
CA GLY A 378 -21.29 12.35 10.01
C GLY A 378 -20.36 13.09 10.96
N VAL A 379 -20.83 13.44 12.17
CA VAL A 379 -19.98 13.98 13.23
C VAL A 379 -18.95 12.93 13.66
N VAL A 380 -19.39 11.70 13.95
CA VAL A 380 -18.50 10.61 14.38
C VAL A 380 -17.46 10.29 13.31
N THR A 381 -17.84 10.21 12.03
CA THR A 381 -16.90 9.97 10.93
C THR A 381 -15.84 11.08 10.82
N ARG A 382 -16.24 12.35 10.87
CA ARG A 382 -15.27 13.47 10.80
C ARG A 382 -14.33 13.50 12.00
N THR A 383 -14.83 13.23 13.20
CA THR A 383 -13.99 13.13 14.40
C THR A 383 -13.00 11.98 14.27
N ALA A 384 -13.43 10.83 13.74
CA ALA A 384 -12.55 9.69 13.48
C ALA A 384 -11.47 10.01 12.43
N ASP A 385 -11.85 10.64 11.31
CA ASP A 385 -10.90 11.03 10.25
C ASP A 385 -9.88 12.07 10.75
N ALA A 386 -10.32 13.06 11.53
CA ALA A 386 -9.44 14.08 12.09
C ALA A 386 -8.41 13.49 13.06
N VAL A 387 -8.85 12.64 13.99
CA VAL A 387 -7.96 11.97 14.93
C VAL A 387 -7.00 11.03 14.20
N TYR A 388 -7.51 10.28 13.22
CA TYR A 388 -6.68 9.37 12.44
C TYR A 388 -5.60 10.12 11.64
N ALA A 389 -5.91 11.31 11.11
CA ALA A 389 -4.95 12.15 10.41
C ALA A 389 -3.84 12.70 11.33
N GLU A 390 -4.15 12.99 12.61
CA GLU A 390 -3.18 13.48 13.60
C GLU A 390 -2.18 12.42 14.07
N LEU A 391 -2.49 11.13 13.94
CA LEU A 391 -1.62 10.03 14.33
C LEU A 391 -0.47 9.81 13.32
N SER A 392 0.70 9.39 13.82
CA SER A 392 1.83 8.96 12.98
C SER A 392 1.50 7.67 12.19
N PRO A 393 2.27 7.31 11.14
CA PRO A 393 2.03 6.07 10.38
C PRO A 393 1.92 4.82 11.27
N ASP A 394 2.84 4.64 12.22
CA ASP A 394 2.84 3.49 13.13
C ASP A 394 1.65 3.55 14.12
N GLN A 395 1.30 4.75 14.59
CA GLN A 395 0.15 4.95 15.47
C GLN A 395 -1.18 4.70 14.77
N ARG A 396 -1.28 5.02 13.47
CA ARG A 396 -2.47 4.77 12.64
C ARG A 396 -2.75 3.28 12.49
N GLU A 397 -1.70 2.49 12.28
CA GLU A 397 -1.81 1.04 12.17
C GLU A 397 -2.27 0.43 13.50
N ARG A 398 -1.64 0.83 14.62
CA ARG A 398 -2.05 0.44 15.98
C ARG A 398 -3.48 0.85 16.31
N ALA A 399 -3.91 2.04 15.90
CA ALA A 399 -5.27 2.54 16.11
C ALA A 399 -6.31 1.68 15.38
N LEU A 400 -6.05 1.31 14.11
CA LEU A 400 -6.93 0.40 13.38
C LEU A 400 -6.96 -0.98 14.03
N HIS A 401 -5.82 -1.53 14.43
CA HIS A 401 -5.77 -2.83 15.12
C HIS A 401 -6.57 -2.83 16.43
N LEU A 402 -6.45 -1.76 17.23
CA LEU A 402 -7.21 -1.61 18.47
C LEU A 402 -8.71 -1.54 18.18
N LEU A 403 -9.13 -0.73 17.20
CA LEU A 403 -10.54 -0.59 16.84
C LEU A 403 -11.13 -1.88 16.27
N LEU A 404 -10.39 -2.64 15.46
CA LEU A 404 -10.82 -3.94 14.95
C LEU A 404 -11.06 -4.96 16.09
N ARG A 405 -10.26 -4.91 17.17
CA ARG A 405 -10.47 -5.77 18.36
C ARG A 405 -11.72 -5.41 19.16
N LEU A 406 -12.20 -4.17 19.06
CA LEU A 406 -13.40 -3.66 19.73
C LEU A 406 -14.70 -3.88 18.92
N VAL A 407 -14.62 -4.54 17.77
CA VAL A 407 -15.78 -4.88 16.94
C VAL A 407 -16.15 -6.36 17.13
N GLU A 408 -17.43 -6.60 17.40
CA GLU A 408 -18.00 -7.94 17.36
C GLU A 408 -18.43 -8.27 15.93
N LEU A 409 -17.72 -9.21 15.31
CA LEU A 409 -18.04 -9.69 13.95
C LEU A 409 -19.39 -10.43 13.95
N GLY A 410 -20.36 -9.92 13.21
CA GLY A 410 -21.65 -10.57 13.05
C GLY A 410 -21.54 -11.94 12.39
N GLN A 411 -22.37 -12.90 12.81
CA GLN A 411 -22.58 -14.15 12.09
C GLN A 411 -23.76 -14.00 11.12
N GLY A 412 -23.52 -14.27 9.82
CA GLY A 412 -24.57 -14.24 8.79
C GLY A 412 -25.12 -12.84 8.52
N GLU A 413 -26.43 -12.67 8.67
CA GLU A 413 -27.16 -11.41 8.44
C GLU A 413 -27.11 -10.43 9.63
N SER A 414 -26.52 -10.84 10.76
CA SER A 414 -26.35 -9.98 11.93
C SER A 414 -25.34 -8.86 11.65
N ARG A 415 -25.67 -7.62 12.01
CA ARG A 415 -24.77 -6.47 11.85
C ARG A 415 -23.58 -6.56 12.83
N ASP A 416 -22.43 -6.06 12.41
CA ASP A 416 -21.23 -5.96 13.25
C ASP A 416 -21.50 -5.06 14.46
N GLY A 417 -21.34 -5.59 15.67
CA GLY A 417 -21.69 -4.92 16.92
C GLY A 417 -20.47 -4.37 17.66
N LYS A 418 -20.69 -3.69 18.79
CA LYS A 418 -19.59 -3.36 19.70
C LYS A 418 -19.20 -4.56 20.56
N ARG A 419 -17.90 -4.81 20.69
CA ARG A 419 -17.33 -5.80 21.62
C ARG A 419 -16.82 -5.08 22.87
N ARG A 420 -17.07 -5.68 24.02
CA ARG A 420 -16.44 -5.32 25.29
C ARG A 420 -15.12 -6.09 25.40
N LEU A 421 -14.00 -5.38 25.48
CA LEU A 421 -12.66 -5.95 25.46
C LEU A 421 -11.99 -5.77 26.81
N GLY A 422 -11.44 -6.84 27.38
CA GLY A 422 -10.62 -6.77 28.58
C GLY A 422 -9.39 -5.87 28.40
N ALA A 423 -9.05 -5.00 29.35
CA ALA A 423 -7.79 -4.23 29.30
C ALA A 423 -6.56 -5.17 29.22
N ALA A 424 -6.65 -6.35 29.84
CA ALA A 424 -5.65 -7.43 29.78
C ALA A 424 -5.54 -8.11 28.39
N GLU A 425 -6.47 -7.86 27.46
CA GLU A 425 -6.37 -8.32 26.06
C GLU A 425 -5.58 -7.34 25.16
N LEU A 426 -5.11 -6.21 25.72
CA LEU A 426 -4.24 -5.25 25.04
C LEU A 426 -2.87 -5.19 25.71
N ASP A 427 -1.84 -4.95 24.89
CA ASP A 427 -0.46 -4.74 25.34
C ASP A 427 -0.28 -3.28 25.79
N LEU A 428 -0.98 -2.90 26.87
CA LEU A 428 -0.98 -1.53 27.40
C LEU A 428 0.39 -1.11 27.99
N ASP A 429 1.27 -2.07 28.24
CA ASP A 429 2.66 -1.83 28.65
C ASP A 429 3.49 -1.17 27.55
N HIS A 430 3.05 -1.26 26.29
CA HIS A 430 3.70 -0.58 25.16
C HIS A 430 3.29 0.91 25.13
N PRO A 431 4.24 1.86 25.26
CA PRO A 431 3.95 3.29 25.40
C PRO A 431 3.09 3.86 24.27
N GLU A 432 3.32 3.41 23.03
CA GLU A 432 2.55 3.87 21.86
C GLU A 432 1.09 3.38 21.86
N THR A 433 0.83 2.15 22.33
CA THR A 433 -0.53 1.60 22.39
C THR A 433 -1.36 2.36 23.43
N SER A 434 -0.74 2.67 24.57
CA SER A 434 -1.35 3.50 25.62
C SER A 434 -1.65 4.92 25.12
N ALA A 435 -0.69 5.57 24.45
CA ALA A 435 -0.87 6.91 23.88
C ALA A 435 -1.97 6.98 22.80
N VAL A 436 -2.06 5.96 21.94
CA VAL A 436 -3.13 5.85 20.94
C VAL A 436 -4.49 5.68 21.62
N LEU A 437 -4.58 4.81 22.62
CA LEU A 437 -5.82 4.61 23.39
C LEU A 437 -6.26 5.90 24.07
N GLU A 438 -5.34 6.63 24.73
CA GLU A 438 -5.64 7.93 25.35
C GLU A 438 -6.17 8.95 24.34
N THR A 439 -5.63 8.96 23.13
CA THR A 439 -6.06 9.84 22.04
C THR A 439 -7.48 9.49 21.59
N LEU A 440 -7.78 8.21 21.38
CA LEU A 440 -9.11 7.73 21.02
C LEU A 440 -10.16 7.97 22.12
N VAL A 441 -9.77 7.83 23.39
CA VAL A 441 -10.63 8.12 24.56
C VAL A 441 -10.91 9.62 24.68
N ARG A 442 -9.87 10.46 24.52
CA ARG A 442 -10.01 11.92 24.56
C ARG A 442 -10.94 12.43 23.47
N ALA A 443 -10.85 11.83 22.27
CA ALA A 443 -11.74 12.11 21.15
C ALA A 443 -13.13 11.46 21.26
N ARG A 444 -13.38 10.66 22.31
CA ARG A 444 -14.66 9.96 22.56
C ARG A 444 -15.06 8.99 21.44
N LEU A 445 -14.06 8.36 20.83
CA LEU A 445 -14.26 7.26 19.88
C LEU A 445 -14.30 5.91 20.62
N VAL A 446 -13.55 5.81 21.71
CA VAL A 446 -13.50 4.64 22.60
C VAL A 446 -13.83 5.08 24.02
N THR A 447 -14.66 4.29 24.70
CA THR A 447 -14.93 4.41 26.13
C THR A 447 -14.14 3.33 26.85
N ALA A 448 -13.28 3.76 27.78
CA ALA A 448 -12.61 2.89 28.71
C ALA A 448 -13.38 2.85 30.04
N ASP A 449 -13.74 1.67 30.52
CA ASP A 449 -14.24 1.36 31.86
C ASP A 449 -13.26 0.42 32.57
N ARG A 450 -13.26 0.38 33.91
CA ARG A 450 -12.43 -0.45 34.82
C ARG A 450 -11.37 -1.34 34.14
N ASP A 451 -11.84 -2.39 33.46
CA ASP A 451 -11.07 -3.37 32.69
C ASP A 451 -11.72 -3.65 31.33
N VAL A 452 -12.64 -2.80 30.88
CA VAL A 452 -13.45 -3.00 29.67
C VAL A 452 -13.34 -1.80 28.74
N LEU A 453 -12.78 -2.03 27.57
CA LEU A 453 -12.76 -1.09 26.46
C LEU A 453 -13.95 -1.41 25.55
N GLU A 454 -14.71 -0.40 25.16
CA GLU A 454 -15.76 -0.51 24.14
C GLU A 454 -15.76 0.71 23.22
N VAL A 455 -16.21 0.55 21.98
CA VAL A 455 -16.44 1.69 21.09
C VAL A 455 -17.54 2.58 21.68
N SER A 456 -17.30 3.89 21.76
CA SER A 456 -18.26 4.83 22.36
C SER A 456 -19.59 4.85 21.61
N HIS A 457 -19.54 4.70 20.28
CA HIS A 457 -20.72 4.69 19.41
C HIS A 457 -20.60 3.66 18.29
N GLU A 458 -21.62 2.78 18.16
CA GLU A 458 -21.70 1.82 17.03
C GLU A 458 -21.74 2.52 15.66
N ALA A 459 -22.10 3.81 15.63
CA ALA A 459 -21.98 4.64 14.43
C ALA A 459 -20.54 4.63 13.85
N LEU A 460 -19.51 4.53 14.69
CA LEU A 460 -18.12 4.43 14.24
C LEU A 460 -17.90 3.17 13.38
N ILE A 461 -18.48 2.04 13.78
CA ILE A 461 -18.34 0.74 13.11
C ILE A 461 -19.03 0.77 11.75
N HIS A 462 -20.22 1.37 11.67
CA HIS A 462 -21.05 1.34 10.47
C HIS A 462 -20.80 2.48 9.48
N CYS A 463 -20.37 3.64 9.97
CA CYS A 463 -20.33 4.88 9.19
C CYS A 463 -18.92 5.34 8.83
N TRP A 464 -17.86 4.83 9.47
CA TRP A 464 -16.49 5.18 9.13
C TRP A 464 -15.99 4.31 7.96
N PRO A 465 -15.71 4.89 6.76
CA PRO A 465 -15.41 4.09 5.57
C PRO A 465 -14.16 3.22 5.70
N LEU A 466 -13.10 3.75 6.33
CA LEU A 466 -11.82 3.06 6.49
C LEU A 466 -11.95 1.80 7.35
N LEU A 467 -12.57 1.91 8.52
CA LEU A 467 -12.80 0.77 9.41
C LEU A 467 -13.71 -0.28 8.75
N ARG A 468 -14.73 0.15 8.00
CA ARG A 468 -15.62 -0.77 7.29
C ARG A 468 -14.92 -1.52 6.16
N GLN A 469 -14.06 -0.84 5.40
CA GLN A 469 -13.25 -1.47 4.36
C GLN A 469 -12.33 -2.52 4.99
N ARG A 470 -11.64 -2.17 6.07
CA ARG A 470 -10.72 -3.09 6.76
C ARG A 470 -11.42 -4.29 7.40
N LEU A 471 -12.63 -4.08 7.94
CA LEU A 471 -13.49 -5.17 8.43
C LEU A 471 -13.98 -6.09 7.29
N ALA A 472 -14.07 -5.61 6.05
CA ALA A 472 -14.54 -6.39 4.91
C ALA A 472 -13.42 -7.21 4.24
N GLU A 473 -12.21 -6.65 4.15
CA GLU A 473 -11.04 -7.27 3.51
C GLU A 473 -10.61 -8.56 4.20
N ASP A 474 -10.66 -8.63 5.53
CA ASP A 474 -9.97 -9.70 6.28
C ASP A 474 -10.81 -10.43 7.35
N ARG A 475 -12.11 -10.64 7.09
CA ARG A 475 -13.03 -11.28 8.06
C ARG A 475 -12.58 -12.66 8.54
N ALA A 476 -11.99 -13.47 7.67
CA ALA A 476 -11.53 -14.82 8.04
C ALA A 476 -10.30 -14.76 8.95
N ALA A 477 -9.35 -13.86 8.65
CA ALA A 477 -8.17 -13.62 9.46
C ALA A 477 -8.54 -13.08 10.85
N LEU A 478 -9.43 -12.09 10.93
CA LEU A 478 -9.90 -11.52 12.19
C LEU A 478 -10.60 -12.55 13.09
N ARG A 479 -11.34 -13.52 12.52
CA ARG A 479 -11.95 -14.62 13.29
C ARG A 479 -10.91 -15.56 13.87
N LEU A 480 -9.92 -15.95 13.07
CA LEU A 480 -8.86 -16.84 13.51
C LEU A 480 -7.96 -16.18 14.57
N HIS A 481 -7.68 -14.88 14.41
CA HIS A 481 -7.00 -14.06 15.41
C HIS A 481 -7.80 -13.96 16.72
N ARG A 482 -9.13 -13.78 16.66
CA ARG A 482 -9.99 -13.78 17.85
C ARG A 482 -9.97 -15.12 18.60
N GLN A 483 -10.00 -16.24 17.87
CA GLN A 483 -9.88 -17.57 18.47
C GLN A 483 -8.53 -17.76 19.17
N LEU A 484 -7.45 -17.22 18.60
CA LEU A 484 -6.12 -17.22 19.22
C LEU A 484 -6.13 -16.43 20.54
N THR A 485 -6.69 -15.22 20.55
CA THR A 485 -6.81 -14.41 21.77
C THR A 485 -7.59 -15.16 22.86
N GLU A 486 -8.75 -15.72 22.53
CA GLU A 486 -9.58 -16.49 23.47
C GLU A 486 -8.83 -17.72 24.02
N SER A 487 -8.11 -18.44 23.15
CA SER A 487 -7.36 -19.63 23.55
C SER A 487 -6.15 -19.29 24.43
N SER A 488 -5.47 -18.18 24.14
CA SER A 488 -4.38 -17.67 24.98
C SER A 488 -4.88 -17.30 26.38
N ALA A 489 -6.12 -16.81 26.47
CA ALA A 489 -6.73 -16.46 27.74
C ALA A 489 -7.09 -17.67 28.60
N VAL A 490 -7.68 -18.69 27.97
CA VAL A 490 -8.00 -19.95 28.63
C VAL A 490 -6.72 -20.63 29.13
N TRP A 491 -5.67 -20.67 28.30
CA TRP A 491 -4.38 -21.27 28.68
C TRP A 491 -3.77 -20.64 29.93
N GLU A 492 -3.77 -19.30 30.02
CA GLU A 492 -3.23 -18.63 31.20
C GLU A 492 -4.13 -18.79 32.43
N SER A 493 -5.46 -18.83 32.26
CA SER A 493 -6.38 -19.10 33.37
C SER A 493 -6.23 -20.50 33.97
N LEU A 494 -5.70 -21.44 33.19
CA LEU A 494 -5.44 -22.82 33.58
C LEU A 494 -3.96 -23.04 33.98
N ASP A 495 -3.30 -21.99 34.50
CA ASP A 495 -1.89 -22.03 34.95
C ASP A 495 -0.93 -22.58 33.88
N ARG A 496 -1.17 -22.19 32.62
CA ARG A 496 -0.38 -22.56 31.45
C ARG A 496 -0.41 -24.06 31.13
N ASP A 497 -1.55 -24.72 31.34
CA ASP A 497 -1.77 -26.13 31.02
C ASP A 497 -1.39 -26.50 29.56
N PRO A 498 -0.43 -27.42 29.35
CA PRO A 498 -0.02 -27.88 28.02
C PRO A 498 -1.13 -28.51 27.16
N ASP A 499 -2.25 -28.95 27.75
CA ASP A 499 -3.35 -29.61 27.02
C ASP A 499 -4.25 -28.65 26.25
N VAL A 500 -4.15 -27.35 26.54
CA VAL A 500 -4.93 -26.28 25.90
C VAL A 500 -4.21 -25.72 24.66
N LEU A 501 -2.92 -26.03 24.50
CA LEU A 501 -2.08 -25.52 23.41
C LEU A 501 -2.54 -26.03 22.04
N TYR A 502 -2.32 -25.22 21.00
CA TYR A 502 -2.71 -25.59 19.64
C TYR A 502 -1.84 -26.71 19.07
N ARG A 503 -2.49 -27.70 18.44
CA ARG A 503 -1.86 -28.86 17.80
C ARG A 503 -2.36 -29.06 16.37
N GLY A 504 -1.53 -29.67 15.53
CA GLY A 504 -1.89 -30.07 14.16
C GLY A 504 -2.41 -28.92 13.29
N ASN A 505 -3.58 -29.10 12.67
CA ASN A 505 -4.11 -28.16 11.68
C ASN A 505 -4.42 -26.77 12.27
N ARG A 506 -4.83 -26.69 13.55
CA ARG A 506 -5.08 -25.39 14.22
C ARG A 506 -3.81 -24.56 14.34
N LEU A 507 -2.69 -25.19 14.72
CA LEU A 507 -1.39 -24.52 14.79
C LEU A 507 -0.90 -24.10 13.39
N ALA A 508 -1.15 -24.91 12.35
CA ALA A 508 -0.77 -24.60 10.98
C ALA A 508 -1.50 -23.36 10.42
N LEU A 509 -2.82 -23.28 10.65
CA LEU A 509 -3.65 -22.13 10.21
C LEU A 509 -3.19 -20.82 10.87
N VAL A 510 -2.93 -20.84 12.18
CA VAL A 510 -2.49 -19.65 12.92
C VAL A 510 -1.08 -19.22 12.54
N ARG A 511 -0.17 -20.16 12.22
CA ARG A 511 1.16 -19.81 11.71
C ARG A 511 1.12 -19.10 10.37
N HIS A 512 0.19 -19.48 9.49
CA HIS A 512 -0.01 -18.77 8.22
C HIS A 512 -0.56 -17.35 8.44
N LEU A 513 -1.47 -17.19 9.41
CA LEU A 513 -2.00 -15.88 9.77
C LEU A 513 -0.89 -14.92 10.23
N VAL A 514 -0.04 -15.38 11.18
CA VAL A 514 1.04 -14.58 11.78
C VAL A 514 2.23 -14.31 10.82
N ALA A 515 2.31 -15.03 9.70
CA ALA A 515 3.31 -14.77 8.67
C ALA A 515 3.03 -13.47 7.87
N SER A 516 1.84 -12.88 8.03
CA SER A 516 1.48 -11.63 7.37
C SER A 516 2.00 -10.44 8.19
N PRO A 517 2.78 -9.51 7.61
CA PRO A 517 3.37 -8.38 8.34
C PRO A 517 2.33 -7.46 8.98
N GLU A 518 1.09 -7.49 8.49
CA GLU A 518 -0.04 -6.71 9.01
C GLU A 518 -0.67 -7.29 10.29
N THR A 519 -0.15 -8.40 10.86
CA THR A 519 -0.72 -8.99 12.09
C THR A 519 0.10 -8.67 13.35
N VAL A 520 -0.41 -7.75 14.17
CA VAL A 520 0.21 -7.38 15.46
C VAL A 520 -0.33 -8.26 16.60
N LEU A 521 0.54 -9.13 17.13
CA LEU A 521 0.28 -9.99 18.29
C LEU A 521 0.61 -9.30 19.61
N THR A 522 -0.21 -9.55 20.64
CA THR A 522 0.13 -9.16 22.02
C THR A 522 1.19 -10.08 22.61
N SER A 523 1.85 -9.62 23.68
CA SER A 523 2.84 -10.41 24.43
C SER A 523 2.30 -11.77 24.89
N ARG A 524 1.03 -11.80 25.30
CA ARG A 524 0.29 -13.02 25.71
C ARG A 524 0.05 -13.97 24.53
N GLU A 525 -0.42 -13.47 23.40
CA GLU A 525 -0.69 -14.25 22.19
C GLU A 525 0.61 -14.87 21.64
N ARG A 526 1.71 -14.09 21.68
CA ARG A 526 3.05 -14.54 21.30
C ARG A 526 3.53 -15.68 22.20
N ALA A 527 3.42 -15.52 23.52
CA ALA A 527 3.81 -16.56 24.48
C ALA A 527 3.01 -17.86 24.30
N PHE A 528 1.69 -17.78 24.07
CA PHE A 528 0.86 -18.95 23.80
C PHE A 528 1.27 -19.68 22.51
N LEU A 529 1.58 -18.94 21.44
CA LEU A 529 2.00 -19.51 20.16
C LEU A 529 3.37 -20.18 20.27
N GLU A 530 4.33 -19.53 20.91
CA GLU A 530 5.67 -20.08 21.16
C GLU A 530 5.60 -21.38 21.97
N ASN A 531 4.79 -21.40 23.03
CA ASN A 531 4.57 -22.61 23.83
C ASN A 531 3.86 -23.71 23.03
N SER A 532 2.90 -23.35 22.17
CA SER A 532 2.22 -24.31 21.28
C SER A 532 3.19 -24.94 20.28
N VAL A 533 4.12 -24.15 19.72
CA VAL A 533 5.19 -24.65 18.83
C VAL A 533 6.17 -25.54 19.59
N ALA A 534 6.63 -25.12 20.77
CA ALA A 534 7.56 -25.88 21.59
C ALA A 534 6.94 -27.21 22.06
N ALA A 535 5.66 -27.22 22.45
CA ALA A 535 4.94 -28.43 22.83
C ALA A 535 4.73 -29.38 21.65
N TRP A 536 4.40 -28.85 20.45
CA TRP A 536 4.28 -29.65 19.23
C TRP A 536 5.61 -30.32 18.83
N ASP A 537 6.73 -29.59 18.94
CA ASP A 537 8.06 -30.15 18.68
C ASP A 537 8.46 -31.16 19.75
N ALA A 538 8.15 -30.90 21.03
CA ALA A 538 8.38 -31.84 22.13
C ALA A 538 7.55 -33.13 21.97
N GLU A 539 6.27 -33.04 21.62
CA GLU A 539 5.39 -34.19 21.37
C GLU A 539 5.87 -35.00 20.16
N ARG A 540 6.28 -34.35 19.06
CA ARG A 540 6.93 -35.03 17.93
C ARG A 540 8.21 -35.75 18.35
N THR A 541 9.03 -35.15 19.21
CA THR A 541 10.23 -35.83 19.72
C THR A 541 9.88 -36.96 20.69
N ALA A 542 8.82 -36.86 21.49
CA ALA A 542 8.34 -37.87 22.43
C ALA A 542 7.71 -39.08 21.70
N VAL A 543 6.85 -38.84 20.70
CA VAL A 543 6.32 -39.87 19.80
C VAL A 543 7.46 -40.55 19.05
N ARG A 544 8.48 -39.79 18.58
CA ARG A 544 9.71 -40.37 18.02
C ARG A 544 10.49 -41.20 19.05
N ARG A 545 10.51 -40.83 20.34
CA ARG A 545 11.20 -41.57 21.42
C ARG A 545 10.44 -42.84 21.84
N GLN A 546 9.11 -42.81 21.88
CA GLN A 546 8.25 -43.95 22.25
C GLN A 546 8.15 -44.97 21.10
N ALA A 547 8.03 -44.47 19.85
CA ALA A 547 8.23 -45.29 18.66
C ALA A 547 9.65 -45.89 18.65
N ARG A 548 10.71 -45.10 18.94
CA ARG A 548 12.08 -45.62 19.06
C ARG A 548 12.20 -46.74 20.09
N ARG A 549 11.56 -46.69 21.26
CA ARG A 549 11.66 -47.76 22.28
C ARG A 549 10.98 -49.08 21.87
N LEU A 550 9.84 -49.03 21.18
CA LEU A 550 9.15 -50.22 20.66
C LEU A 550 9.84 -50.78 19.39
N TYR A 551 10.33 -49.88 18.53
CA TYR A 551 11.17 -50.22 17.37
C TYR A 551 12.61 -50.61 17.75
N LEU A 552 13.09 -50.37 18.98
CA LEU A 552 14.44 -50.78 19.43
C LEU A 552 14.50 -52.28 19.80
N LEU A 553 13.43 -52.87 20.31
CA LEU A 553 13.40 -54.31 20.66
C LEU A 553 13.14 -55.20 19.43
N ILE A 554 12.20 -54.82 18.58
CA ILE A 554 11.95 -55.51 17.30
C ILE A 554 13.04 -55.15 16.27
N GLY A 555 13.53 -53.91 16.32
CA GLY A 555 14.64 -53.44 15.51
C GLY A 555 16.01 -53.94 15.98
N ALA A 556 16.25 -54.41 17.21
CA ALA A 556 17.55 -55.04 17.51
C ALA A 556 17.75 -56.34 16.72
N LEU A 557 16.67 -57.12 16.54
CA LEU A 557 16.68 -58.39 15.80
C LEU A 557 16.62 -58.18 14.27
N VAL A 558 15.85 -57.20 13.79
CA VAL A 558 15.79 -56.84 12.37
C VAL A 558 16.97 -55.96 11.95
N ALA A 559 17.48 -55.06 12.80
CA ALA A 559 18.66 -54.24 12.50
C ALA A 559 19.96 -55.02 12.54
N MET A 560 20.07 -56.19 13.17
CA MET A 560 21.27 -57.01 13.00
C MET A 560 21.32 -57.66 11.61
N LEU A 561 20.16 -58.05 11.07
CA LEU A 561 20.01 -58.61 9.72
C LEU A 561 19.97 -57.53 8.62
N CYS A 562 19.38 -56.38 8.91
CA CYS A 562 19.41 -55.19 8.07
C CYS A 562 20.75 -54.46 8.17
N LEU A 563 21.50 -54.43 9.29
CA LEU A 563 22.81 -53.76 9.31
C LEU A 563 23.74 -54.39 8.29
N THR A 564 23.79 -55.71 8.16
CA THR A 564 24.72 -56.41 7.26
C THR A 564 24.34 -56.25 5.78
N THR A 565 23.05 -56.30 5.47
CA THR A 565 22.54 -56.08 4.10
C THR A 565 22.51 -54.60 3.71
N THR A 566 22.15 -53.71 4.62
CA THR A 566 22.11 -52.25 4.39
C THR A 566 23.51 -51.65 4.43
N THR A 567 24.47 -52.14 5.23
CA THR A 567 25.89 -51.70 5.09
C THR A 567 26.48 -52.13 3.76
N SER A 568 26.20 -53.34 3.27
CA SER A 568 26.67 -53.79 1.95
C SER A 568 26.01 -53.00 0.79
N VAL A 569 24.72 -52.70 0.89
CA VAL A 569 24.02 -51.87 -0.10
C VAL A 569 24.39 -50.39 0.03
N LEU A 570 24.64 -49.87 1.24
CA LEU A 570 25.10 -48.50 1.46
C LEU A 570 26.58 -48.33 1.12
N THR A 571 27.44 -49.34 1.24
CA THR A 571 28.83 -49.24 0.76
C THR A 571 28.86 -49.23 -0.75
N VAL A 572 28.07 -50.08 -1.42
CA VAL A 572 27.95 -50.06 -2.88
C VAL A 572 27.26 -48.79 -3.38
N ARG A 573 26.17 -48.33 -2.73
CA ARG A 573 25.52 -47.05 -3.07
C ARG A 573 26.36 -45.84 -2.71
N ALA A 574 27.14 -45.88 -1.63
CA ALA A 574 28.09 -44.82 -1.30
C ALA A 574 29.26 -44.82 -2.27
N GLU A 575 29.80 -45.97 -2.66
CA GLU A 575 30.83 -46.06 -3.71
C GLU A 575 30.30 -45.55 -5.05
N GLN A 576 29.06 -45.89 -5.41
CA GLN A 576 28.39 -45.36 -6.62
C GLN A 576 28.16 -43.85 -6.51
N ALA A 577 27.66 -43.34 -5.38
CA ALA A 577 27.47 -41.91 -5.17
C ALA A 577 28.80 -41.13 -5.14
N ILE A 578 29.84 -41.70 -4.53
CA ILE A 578 31.20 -41.14 -4.51
C ILE A 578 31.78 -41.15 -5.93
N ALA A 579 31.55 -42.21 -6.71
CA ALA A 579 31.99 -42.29 -8.10
C ALA A 579 31.24 -41.30 -9.00
N GLU A 580 29.93 -41.14 -8.83
CA GLU A 580 29.11 -40.15 -9.54
C GLU A 580 29.55 -38.73 -9.19
N GLN A 581 29.77 -38.43 -7.90
CA GLN A 581 30.24 -37.12 -7.47
C GLN A 581 31.67 -36.83 -7.96
N ARG A 582 32.56 -37.83 -7.91
CA ARG A 582 33.91 -37.74 -8.47
C ARG A 582 33.87 -37.51 -9.98
N ASN A 583 33.07 -38.26 -10.73
CA ASN A 583 32.95 -38.13 -12.18
C ASN A 583 32.34 -36.79 -12.56
N SER A 584 31.36 -36.30 -11.80
CA SER A 584 30.77 -34.96 -12.01
C SER A 584 31.79 -33.86 -11.76
N ALA A 585 32.54 -33.92 -10.66
CA ALA A 585 33.59 -32.95 -10.36
C ALA A 585 34.73 -33.00 -11.39
N LEU A 586 35.13 -34.19 -11.83
CA LEU A 586 36.12 -34.36 -12.88
C LEU A 586 35.63 -33.82 -14.23
N ALA A 587 34.40 -34.15 -14.62
CA ALA A 587 33.79 -33.66 -15.86
C ALA A 587 33.68 -32.13 -15.87
N GLU A 588 33.24 -31.51 -14.78
CA GLU A 588 33.19 -30.04 -14.66
C GLU A 588 34.59 -29.42 -14.78
N LYS A 589 35.59 -30.01 -14.10
CA LYS A 589 36.98 -29.55 -14.20
C LYS A 589 37.50 -29.64 -15.63
N VAL A 590 37.32 -30.78 -16.31
CA VAL A 590 37.77 -30.97 -17.69
C VAL A 590 37.05 -30.03 -18.65
N ALA A 591 35.74 -29.82 -18.45
CA ALA A 591 34.97 -28.88 -19.24
C ALA A 591 35.49 -27.44 -19.11
N GLN A 592 35.88 -27.01 -17.90
CA GLN A 592 36.53 -25.72 -17.69
C GLN A 592 37.91 -25.62 -18.34
N GLU A 593 38.75 -26.65 -18.17
CA GLU A 593 40.09 -26.70 -18.79
C GLU A 593 39.98 -26.69 -20.32
N ALA A 594 38.99 -27.38 -20.89
CA ALA A 594 38.76 -27.40 -22.33
C ALA A 594 38.40 -26.02 -22.90
N VAL A 595 37.56 -25.24 -22.20
CA VAL A 595 37.23 -23.86 -22.60
C VAL A 595 38.45 -22.93 -22.50
N ALA A 596 39.37 -23.21 -21.58
CA ALA A 596 40.60 -22.42 -21.40
C ALA A 596 41.73 -22.77 -22.37
N LEU A 597 41.58 -23.82 -23.21
CA LEU A 597 42.62 -24.20 -24.15
C LEU A 597 42.82 -23.13 -25.24
N PRO A 598 44.07 -22.92 -25.72
CA PRO A 598 44.33 -21.99 -26.80
C PRO A 598 43.57 -22.37 -28.08
N ALA A 599 43.20 -21.37 -28.88
CA ALA A 599 42.45 -21.56 -30.14
C ALA A 599 43.12 -22.53 -31.13
N GLY A 600 44.44 -22.72 -31.06
CA GLY A 600 45.20 -23.69 -31.87
C GLY A 600 44.91 -25.16 -31.54
N GLU A 601 44.36 -25.46 -30.36
CA GLU A 601 44.06 -26.82 -29.89
C GLU A 601 42.55 -27.12 -29.90
N ARG A 602 41.80 -26.43 -30.76
CA ARG A 602 40.33 -26.51 -30.81
C ARG A 602 39.77 -27.93 -30.99
N GLY A 603 40.44 -28.76 -31.79
CA GLY A 603 40.06 -30.16 -31.98
C GLY A 603 40.22 -31.02 -30.73
N LEU A 604 41.23 -30.72 -29.89
CA LEU A 604 41.40 -31.36 -28.58
C LEU A 604 40.37 -30.82 -27.58
N ALA A 605 40.20 -29.51 -27.51
CA ALA A 605 39.21 -28.87 -26.64
C ALA A 605 37.80 -29.42 -26.87
N ALA A 606 37.36 -29.50 -28.12
CA ALA A 606 36.03 -30.02 -28.47
C ALA A 606 35.86 -31.49 -28.04
N GLN A 607 36.90 -32.32 -28.20
CA GLN A 607 36.91 -33.70 -27.72
C GLN A 607 36.86 -33.78 -26.19
N LEU A 608 37.61 -32.95 -25.47
CA LEU A 608 37.59 -32.92 -24.01
C LEU A 608 36.21 -32.48 -23.47
N SER A 609 35.60 -31.43 -24.04
CA SER A 609 34.26 -30.99 -23.65
C SER A 609 33.20 -32.05 -23.94
N LEU A 610 33.26 -32.75 -25.08
CA LEU A 610 32.34 -33.85 -25.39
C LEU A 610 32.57 -35.06 -24.47
N GLY A 611 33.82 -35.37 -24.16
CA GLY A 611 34.19 -36.40 -23.18
C GLY A 611 33.65 -36.10 -21.78
N ALA A 612 33.76 -34.84 -21.34
CA ALA A 612 33.23 -34.37 -20.08
C ALA A 612 31.69 -34.45 -20.04
N TYR A 613 31.02 -33.99 -21.10
CA TYR A 613 29.57 -34.09 -21.23
C TYR A 613 29.06 -35.53 -21.18
N ARG A 614 29.73 -36.47 -21.84
CA ARG A 614 29.38 -37.91 -21.80
C ARG A 614 29.70 -38.57 -20.46
N LEU A 615 30.73 -38.11 -19.75
CA LEU A 615 31.11 -38.61 -18.43
C LEU A 615 30.08 -38.22 -17.36
N ALA A 616 29.62 -36.96 -17.37
CA ALA A 616 28.58 -36.45 -16.49
C ALA A 616 27.81 -35.29 -17.16
N PRO A 617 26.63 -35.56 -17.76
CA PRO A 617 25.81 -34.51 -18.38
C PRO A 617 25.31 -33.51 -17.33
N SER A 618 25.68 -32.24 -17.48
CA SER A 618 25.23 -31.14 -16.61
C SER A 618 25.12 -29.84 -17.42
N ALA A 619 24.50 -28.80 -16.84
CA ALA A 619 24.43 -27.48 -17.48
C ALA A 619 25.84 -26.95 -17.80
N LYS A 620 26.77 -27.04 -16.85
CA LYS A 620 28.16 -26.59 -17.02
C LYS A 620 28.91 -27.34 -18.13
N THR A 621 28.76 -28.66 -18.23
CA THR A 621 29.44 -29.44 -19.27
C THR A 621 28.82 -29.20 -20.65
N ARG A 622 27.51 -28.93 -20.71
CA ARG A 622 26.82 -28.48 -21.94
C ARG A 622 27.28 -27.09 -22.37
N ASP A 623 27.30 -26.12 -21.46
CA ASP A 623 27.71 -24.74 -21.72
C ASP A 623 29.15 -24.69 -22.26
N ALA A 624 30.05 -25.45 -21.64
CA ALA A 624 31.43 -25.61 -22.12
C ALA A 624 31.52 -26.23 -23.51
N LEU A 625 30.69 -27.24 -23.80
CA LEU A 625 30.65 -27.90 -25.11
C LEU A 625 30.23 -26.92 -26.21
N VAL A 626 29.13 -26.20 -26.03
CA VAL A 626 28.66 -25.21 -27.01
C VAL A 626 29.69 -24.07 -27.16
N SER A 627 30.28 -23.64 -26.04
CA SER A 627 31.26 -22.55 -26.04
C SER A 627 32.52 -22.88 -26.84
N THR A 628 33.02 -24.11 -26.70
CA THR A 628 34.23 -24.61 -27.38
C THR A 628 34.01 -24.76 -28.90
N LEU A 629 32.78 -25.02 -29.31
CA LEU A 629 32.41 -25.15 -30.72
C LEU A 629 32.28 -23.81 -31.45
N SER A 630 32.31 -22.68 -30.72
CA SER A 630 32.18 -21.36 -31.33
C SER A 630 33.31 -21.03 -32.31
N VAL A 631 32.95 -20.54 -33.50
CA VAL A 631 33.92 -20.07 -34.50
C VAL A 631 34.10 -18.58 -34.33
N GLN A 632 35.34 -18.15 -34.07
CA GLN A 632 35.68 -16.74 -34.01
C GLN A 632 35.97 -16.21 -35.42
N VAL A 633 35.30 -15.11 -35.77
CA VAL A 633 35.50 -14.33 -36.99
C VAL A 633 36.23 -13.06 -36.59
N VAL A 634 37.48 -12.95 -37.05
CA VAL A 634 38.39 -11.85 -36.72
C VAL A 634 38.68 -11.05 -37.98
N GLY A 635 38.69 -9.72 -37.86
CA GLY A 635 39.17 -8.84 -38.93
C GLY A 635 38.79 -7.38 -38.81
N HIS A 636 38.04 -6.99 -37.78
CA HIS A 636 37.90 -5.60 -37.36
C HIS A 636 39.07 -5.18 -36.45
N ALA A 637 39.41 -3.88 -36.46
CA ALA A 637 40.49 -3.34 -35.65
C ALA A 637 40.04 -2.85 -34.25
N GLN A 638 38.73 -2.66 -34.07
CA GLN A 638 38.09 -2.27 -32.81
C GLN A 638 36.79 -3.06 -32.60
N GLY A 639 36.06 -2.75 -31.53
CA GLY A 639 34.82 -3.44 -31.12
C GLY A 639 33.80 -3.54 -32.24
N VAL A 640 33.06 -4.65 -32.27
CA VAL A 640 32.00 -4.88 -33.25
C VAL A 640 30.66 -4.60 -32.56
N SER A 641 30.00 -3.53 -32.97
CA SER A 641 28.78 -3.01 -32.36
C SER A 641 27.50 -3.66 -32.90
N SER A 642 27.54 -4.18 -34.12
CA SER A 642 26.35 -4.70 -34.78
C SER A 642 26.64 -5.84 -35.74
N VAL A 643 25.74 -6.81 -35.77
CA VAL A 643 25.81 -7.99 -36.64
C VAL A 643 24.43 -8.31 -37.21
N THR A 644 24.37 -8.60 -38.51
CA THR A 644 23.11 -8.96 -39.16
C THR A 644 23.34 -9.96 -40.29
N TRP A 645 22.38 -10.87 -40.46
CA TRP A 645 22.39 -11.87 -41.52
C TRP A 645 21.63 -11.38 -42.73
N ARG A 646 22.16 -11.66 -43.91
CA ARG A 646 21.36 -11.61 -45.13
C ARG A 646 20.35 -12.76 -45.13
N ALA A 647 19.20 -12.56 -45.76
CA ALA A 647 18.09 -13.53 -45.77
C ALA A 647 18.46 -14.93 -46.33
N ASP A 648 19.57 -15.05 -47.08
CA ASP A 648 20.06 -16.33 -47.58
C ASP A 648 20.92 -17.11 -46.58
N GLY A 649 21.25 -16.52 -45.43
CA GLY A 649 22.10 -17.12 -44.39
C GLY A 649 23.56 -17.32 -44.79
N ARG A 650 24.00 -16.83 -45.95
CA ARG A 650 25.37 -17.03 -46.47
C ARG A 650 26.24 -15.80 -46.33
N VAL A 651 25.63 -14.63 -46.15
CA VAL A 651 26.34 -13.37 -45.97
C VAL A 651 26.02 -12.76 -44.61
N LEU A 652 27.07 -12.37 -43.90
CA LEU A 652 26.99 -11.65 -42.64
C LEU A 652 27.51 -10.23 -42.85
N ALA A 653 26.80 -9.23 -42.32
CA ALA A 653 27.31 -7.87 -42.24
C ALA A 653 27.66 -7.53 -40.80
N THR A 654 28.80 -6.88 -40.61
CA THR A 654 29.29 -6.45 -39.28
C THR A 654 29.65 -4.97 -39.33
N GLY A 655 29.16 -4.21 -38.36
CA GLY A 655 29.52 -2.81 -38.13
C GLY A 655 30.44 -2.69 -36.93
N SER A 656 31.43 -1.81 -36.99
CA SER A 656 32.45 -1.68 -35.96
C SER A 656 32.74 -0.22 -35.59
N LEU A 657 33.30 -0.07 -34.40
CA LEU A 657 33.92 1.15 -33.90
C LEU A 657 35.13 1.59 -34.75
N ASP A 658 35.69 0.70 -35.58
CA ASP A 658 36.79 1.01 -36.52
C ASP A 658 36.35 1.81 -37.77
N HIS A 659 35.11 2.32 -37.77
CA HIS A 659 34.48 3.07 -38.86
C HIS A 659 34.26 2.26 -40.14
N THR A 660 34.34 0.92 -40.08
CA THR A 660 34.11 0.06 -41.24
C THR A 660 32.88 -0.83 -41.09
N VAL A 661 32.26 -1.14 -42.23
CA VAL A 661 31.30 -2.24 -42.35
C VAL A 661 31.91 -3.32 -43.23
N LYS A 662 31.93 -4.56 -42.75
CA LYS A 662 32.46 -5.70 -43.50
C LYS A 662 31.34 -6.66 -43.87
N LEU A 663 31.39 -7.15 -45.10
CA LEU A 663 30.54 -8.24 -45.57
C LEU A 663 31.36 -9.51 -45.59
N TRP A 664 30.83 -10.58 -45.01
CA TRP A 664 31.51 -11.86 -44.85
C TRP A 664 30.72 -12.95 -45.56
N SER A 665 31.42 -13.85 -46.26
CA SER A 665 30.85 -15.12 -46.69
C SER A 665 30.98 -16.12 -45.55
N VAL A 666 29.85 -16.68 -45.13
CA VAL A 666 29.75 -17.73 -44.10
C VAL A 666 29.19 -19.02 -44.72
N SER A 667 29.42 -19.24 -46.02
CA SER A 667 29.03 -20.47 -46.71
C SER A 667 29.71 -21.71 -46.10
N ASP A 668 30.93 -21.53 -45.58
CA ASP A 668 31.59 -22.46 -44.65
C ASP A 668 31.69 -21.76 -43.29
N ARG A 669 30.94 -22.24 -42.30
CA ARG A 669 30.91 -21.66 -40.96
C ARG A 669 32.26 -21.73 -40.26
N GLN A 670 33.11 -22.69 -40.62
CA GLN A 670 34.46 -22.82 -40.04
C GLN A 670 35.45 -21.82 -40.65
N ARG A 671 35.11 -21.20 -41.78
CA ARG A 671 35.97 -20.28 -42.52
C ARG A 671 35.17 -19.11 -43.08
N ALA A 672 34.76 -18.21 -42.19
CA ALA A 672 34.22 -16.93 -42.61
C ALA A 672 35.30 -16.11 -43.35
N THR A 673 34.96 -15.58 -44.52
CA THR A 673 35.91 -14.80 -45.35
C THR A 673 35.32 -13.45 -45.69
N VAL A 674 36.13 -12.39 -45.63
CA VAL A 674 35.71 -11.04 -46.03
C VAL A 674 35.44 -11.02 -47.55
N LEU A 675 34.24 -10.65 -47.94
CA LEU A 675 33.84 -10.41 -49.33
C LEU A 675 34.16 -8.99 -49.77
N SER A 676 33.83 -8.01 -48.94
CA SER A 676 34.11 -6.59 -49.18
C SER A 676 34.14 -5.82 -47.86
N THR A 677 34.77 -4.64 -47.88
CA THR A 677 34.70 -3.64 -46.80
C THR A 677 34.11 -2.38 -47.40
N LEU A 678 32.99 -1.90 -46.84
CA LEU A 678 32.33 -0.68 -47.28
C LEU A 678 33.12 0.52 -46.75
N ALA A 679 33.73 1.27 -47.65
CA ALA A 679 34.49 2.48 -47.34
C ALA A 679 33.61 3.73 -47.51
N GLY A 680 33.96 4.83 -46.83
CA GLY A 680 33.25 6.12 -46.95
C GLY A 680 32.34 6.47 -45.77
N GLN A 681 32.39 5.68 -44.70
CA GLN A 681 31.86 6.06 -43.40
C GLN A 681 32.81 7.04 -42.73
N THR A 682 32.29 8.04 -42.01
CA THR A 682 33.13 9.10 -41.41
C THR A 682 33.33 8.95 -39.91
N ASP A 683 32.58 8.06 -39.25
CA ASP A 683 32.67 7.82 -37.82
C ASP A 683 32.22 6.37 -37.49
N VAL A 684 32.14 6.04 -36.20
CA VAL A 684 31.72 4.75 -35.65
C VAL A 684 30.40 4.29 -36.26
N ILE A 685 30.32 2.99 -36.59
CA ILE A 685 29.08 2.35 -37.01
C ILE A 685 28.38 1.81 -35.78
N ALA A 686 27.13 2.19 -35.56
CA ALA A 686 26.33 1.69 -34.45
C ALA A 686 25.38 0.57 -34.87
N SER A 687 24.89 0.60 -36.11
CA SER A 687 23.93 -0.41 -36.58
C SER A 687 24.05 -0.70 -38.06
N VAL A 688 23.79 -1.96 -38.42
CA VAL A 688 23.69 -2.44 -39.79
C VAL A 688 22.41 -3.25 -39.97
N ALA A 689 21.71 -3.05 -41.09
CA ALA A 689 20.47 -3.79 -41.39
C ALA A 689 20.37 -4.16 -42.87
N PHE A 690 20.06 -5.41 -43.17
CA PHE A 690 19.67 -5.83 -44.53
C PHE A 690 18.18 -5.64 -44.76
N SER A 691 17.81 -5.33 -46.01
CA SER A 691 16.44 -5.52 -46.48
C SER A 691 16.13 -7.02 -46.59
N ARG A 692 14.84 -7.38 -46.48
CA ARG A 692 14.40 -8.79 -46.51
C ARG A 692 14.75 -9.51 -47.83
N ASP A 693 14.81 -8.78 -48.94
CA ASP A 693 15.24 -9.32 -50.24
C ASP A 693 16.77 -9.45 -50.38
N GLY A 694 17.53 -8.95 -49.40
CA GLY A 694 18.98 -9.00 -49.34
C GLY A 694 19.69 -8.09 -50.35
N ARG A 695 18.97 -7.20 -51.04
CA ARG A 695 19.52 -6.30 -52.06
C ARG A 695 20.00 -4.98 -51.52
N LEU A 696 19.46 -4.53 -50.40
CA LEU A 696 19.84 -3.27 -49.75
C LEU A 696 20.49 -3.55 -48.39
N LEU A 697 21.47 -2.71 -48.06
CA LEU A 697 22.05 -2.63 -46.73
C LEU A 697 21.98 -1.17 -46.26
N ALA A 698 21.46 -0.95 -45.06
CA ALA A 698 21.52 0.34 -44.39
C ALA A 698 22.60 0.30 -43.31
N THR A 699 23.33 1.40 -43.17
CA THR A 699 24.38 1.57 -42.16
C THR A 699 24.15 2.87 -41.40
N GLY A 700 23.97 2.79 -40.08
CA GLY A 700 23.80 3.91 -39.18
C GLY A 700 25.12 4.28 -38.52
N CYS A 701 25.48 5.56 -38.58
CA CYS A 701 26.77 6.07 -38.13
C CYS A 701 26.60 7.14 -37.05
N ARG A 702 27.64 7.32 -36.23
CA ARG A 702 27.73 8.36 -35.21
C ARG A 702 27.74 9.79 -35.77
N ASP A 703 28.02 9.94 -37.06
CA ASP A 703 27.91 11.19 -37.82
C ASP A 703 26.45 11.67 -38.08
N HIS A 704 25.47 11.03 -37.44
CA HIS A 704 24.02 11.31 -37.55
C HIS A 704 23.41 10.92 -38.90
N SER A 705 24.19 10.26 -39.78
CA SER A 705 23.74 9.87 -41.11
C SER A 705 23.40 8.38 -41.18
N VAL A 706 22.50 8.09 -42.13
CA VAL A 706 22.21 6.73 -42.55
C VAL A 706 22.57 6.59 -44.02
N ARG A 707 23.43 5.64 -44.36
CA ARG A 707 23.83 5.36 -45.74
C ARG A 707 23.13 4.10 -46.24
N LEU A 708 22.53 4.18 -47.42
CA LEU A 708 21.87 3.09 -48.13
C LEU A 708 22.77 2.58 -49.25
N TRP A 709 22.98 1.26 -49.28
CA TRP A 709 23.86 0.58 -50.20
C TRP A 709 23.09 -0.46 -50.99
N GLU A 710 23.38 -0.55 -52.29
CA GLU A 710 23.03 -1.71 -53.10
C GLU A 710 24.07 -2.80 -52.90
N VAL A 711 23.62 -3.99 -52.52
CA VAL A 711 24.43 -5.17 -52.17
C VAL A 711 23.92 -6.44 -52.87
N GLY A 712 23.29 -6.27 -54.04
CA GLY A 712 22.92 -7.38 -54.91
C GLY A 712 24.11 -8.30 -55.21
N ASP A 713 25.29 -7.70 -55.42
CA ASP A 713 26.59 -8.38 -55.33
C ASP A 713 27.34 -7.93 -54.06
N PRO A 714 27.45 -8.79 -53.03
CA PRO A 714 28.17 -8.49 -51.78
C PRO A 714 29.65 -8.16 -51.96
N ARG A 715 30.27 -8.51 -53.10
CA ARG A 715 31.68 -8.18 -53.38
C ARG A 715 31.84 -6.75 -53.88
N HIS A 716 30.78 -6.16 -54.41
CA HIS A 716 30.79 -4.83 -55.02
C HIS A 716 29.61 -3.99 -54.53
N PRO A 717 29.59 -3.61 -53.23
CA PRO A 717 28.56 -2.73 -52.70
C PRO A 717 28.64 -1.33 -53.32
N VAL A 718 27.50 -0.75 -53.65
CA VAL A 718 27.39 0.60 -54.24
C VAL A 718 26.60 1.52 -53.32
N LEU A 719 27.15 2.67 -52.95
CA LEU A 719 26.41 3.69 -52.19
C LEU A 719 25.33 4.31 -53.08
N LEU A 720 24.07 4.18 -52.69
CA LEU A 720 22.95 4.77 -53.41
C LEU A 720 22.60 6.15 -52.86
N ARG A 721 22.50 6.27 -51.53
CA ARG A 721 22.01 7.48 -50.90
C ARG A 721 22.51 7.64 -49.46
N THR A 722 22.74 8.88 -49.06
CA THR A 722 22.90 9.27 -47.65
C THR A 722 21.65 10.01 -47.20
N LEU A 723 21.04 9.53 -46.13
CA LEU A 723 19.91 10.13 -45.42
C LEU A 723 20.47 10.95 -44.26
N THR A 724 20.00 12.20 -44.16
CA THR A 724 20.36 13.15 -43.12
C THR A 724 19.09 13.74 -42.55
N GLY A 725 19.04 13.92 -41.24
CA GLY A 725 17.86 14.51 -40.60
C GLY A 725 17.90 14.39 -39.08
N HIS A 726 18.45 13.29 -38.56
CA HIS A 726 18.70 13.12 -37.13
C HIS A 726 19.70 14.15 -36.60
N GLY A 727 19.49 14.57 -35.35
CA GLY A 727 20.33 15.55 -34.67
C GLY A 727 21.48 14.96 -33.84
N ASP A 728 21.47 13.64 -33.64
CA ASP A 728 22.47 12.91 -32.87
C ASP A 728 22.68 11.49 -33.46
N LEU A 729 23.54 10.67 -32.83
CA LEU A 729 23.89 9.30 -33.21
C LEU A 729 22.64 8.49 -33.57
N VAL A 730 22.67 7.82 -34.74
CA VAL A 730 21.66 6.83 -35.13
C VAL A 730 22.10 5.48 -34.57
N PHE A 731 21.49 5.06 -33.47
CA PHE A 731 21.93 3.89 -32.71
C PHE A 731 21.36 2.58 -33.24
N SER A 732 20.13 2.58 -33.76
CA SER A 732 19.46 1.37 -34.26
C SER A 732 18.63 1.65 -35.49
N MET A 733 18.48 0.63 -36.33
CA MET A 733 17.72 0.72 -37.57
C MET A 733 17.19 -0.63 -38.03
N MET A 734 16.07 -0.62 -38.76
CA MET A 734 15.50 -1.83 -39.34
C MET A 734 14.62 -1.52 -40.55
N PHE A 735 14.68 -2.36 -41.59
CA PHE A 735 13.72 -2.33 -42.70
C PHE A 735 12.38 -2.97 -42.29
N SER A 736 11.29 -2.43 -42.82
CA SER A 736 9.98 -3.09 -42.75
C SER A 736 10.00 -4.44 -43.48
N PRO A 737 9.14 -5.40 -43.12
CA PRO A 737 9.09 -6.72 -43.76
C PRO A 737 8.88 -6.68 -45.27
N ASP A 738 8.22 -5.65 -45.80
CA ASP A 738 8.02 -5.42 -47.24
C ASP A 738 9.19 -4.71 -47.94
N GLY A 739 10.21 -4.27 -47.18
CA GLY A 739 11.40 -3.59 -47.67
C GLY A 739 11.21 -2.15 -48.13
N ARG A 740 10.00 -1.57 -47.98
CA ARG A 740 9.67 -0.23 -48.50
C ARG A 740 9.89 0.90 -47.52
N THR A 741 9.94 0.58 -46.23
CA THR A 741 10.15 1.57 -45.16
C THR A 741 11.41 1.22 -44.38
N LEU A 742 12.20 2.22 -44.01
CA LEU A 742 13.29 2.09 -43.04
C LEU A 742 12.91 2.84 -41.77
N ALA A 743 13.00 2.20 -40.60
CA ALA A 743 12.90 2.85 -39.31
C ALA A 743 14.30 3.10 -38.74
N THR A 744 14.52 4.27 -38.14
CA THR A 744 15.79 4.65 -37.50
C THR A 744 15.51 5.23 -36.11
N GLY A 745 16.25 4.79 -35.09
CA GLY A 745 16.20 5.34 -33.72
C GLY A 745 17.49 6.06 -33.39
N SER A 746 17.39 7.22 -32.71
CA SER A 746 18.53 8.10 -32.46
C SER A 746 18.55 8.65 -31.02
N TYR A 747 19.73 9.10 -30.62
CA TYR A 747 19.96 9.80 -29.37
C TYR A 747 19.39 11.24 -29.39
N ASP A 748 18.86 11.70 -30.52
CA ASP A 748 18.05 12.94 -30.59
C ASP A 748 16.63 12.78 -30.01
N HIS A 749 16.37 11.67 -29.33
CA HIS A 749 15.11 11.29 -28.69
C HIS A 749 13.96 11.00 -29.68
N THR A 750 14.27 10.87 -30.97
CA THR A 750 13.28 10.56 -32.02
C THR A 750 13.54 9.24 -32.71
N ALA A 751 12.45 8.62 -33.18
CA ALA A 751 12.53 7.63 -34.24
C ALA A 751 12.00 8.23 -35.55
N ARG A 752 12.57 7.86 -36.69
CA ARG A 752 12.12 8.34 -38.02
C ARG A 752 11.79 7.18 -38.93
N LEU A 753 10.80 7.41 -39.79
CA LEU A 753 10.42 6.49 -40.87
C LEU A 753 10.80 7.12 -42.20
N TRP A 754 11.43 6.34 -43.07
CA TRP A 754 11.90 6.75 -44.37
C TRP A 754 11.27 5.88 -45.46
N ASP A 755 10.79 6.50 -46.53
CA ASP A 755 10.40 5.80 -47.75
C ASP A 755 11.67 5.40 -48.49
N VAL A 756 11.86 4.11 -48.67
CA VAL A 756 12.97 3.51 -49.40
C VAL A 756 12.47 2.65 -50.55
N SER A 757 11.21 2.84 -50.98
CA SER A 757 10.64 2.17 -52.17
C SER A 757 11.44 2.48 -53.43
N ASP A 758 12.01 3.69 -53.51
CA ASP A 758 13.08 4.08 -54.44
C ASP A 758 14.31 4.47 -53.61
N PRO A 759 15.27 3.55 -53.37
CA PRO A 759 16.41 3.79 -52.49
C PRO A 759 17.32 4.95 -52.93
N ALA A 760 17.36 5.28 -54.23
CA ALA A 760 18.13 6.41 -54.75
C ALA A 760 17.48 7.77 -54.40
N HIS A 761 16.15 7.78 -54.27
CA HIS A 761 15.34 8.96 -53.95
C HIS A 761 14.60 8.82 -52.62
N ALA A 762 15.22 8.18 -51.64
CA ALA A 762 14.61 7.97 -50.33
C ALA A 762 14.27 9.30 -49.63
N THR A 763 13.09 9.35 -49.00
CA THR A 763 12.53 10.56 -48.35
C THR A 763 12.00 10.25 -46.96
N GLU A 764 12.08 11.22 -46.04
CA GLU A 764 11.44 11.08 -44.72
C GLU A 764 9.91 11.05 -44.85
N LEU A 765 9.27 10.08 -44.20
CA LEU A 765 7.82 9.89 -44.15
C LEU A 765 7.21 10.51 -42.90
N ALA A 766 7.84 10.29 -41.74
CA ALA A 766 7.37 10.78 -40.45
C ALA A 766 8.49 10.75 -39.40
N THR A 767 8.40 11.68 -38.43
CA THR A 767 9.16 11.66 -37.18
C THR A 767 8.23 11.24 -36.05
N LEU A 768 8.62 10.22 -35.28
CA LEU A 768 7.93 9.72 -34.11
C LEU A 768 8.54 10.41 -32.89
N THR A 769 7.75 11.26 -32.25
CA THR A 769 8.11 12.00 -31.04
C THR A 769 7.27 11.51 -29.88
N GLY A 770 7.89 11.21 -28.73
CA GLY A 770 7.15 10.75 -27.55
C GLY A 770 8.04 10.20 -26.44
N HIS A 771 9.22 9.69 -26.79
CA HIS A 771 10.24 9.35 -25.80
C HIS A 771 10.88 10.61 -25.20
N ALA A 772 11.19 10.54 -23.90
CA ALA A 772 11.78 11.67 -23.17
C ALA A 772 13.31 11.70 -23.26
N LEU A 773 13.93 10.55 -23.57
CA LEU A 773 15.37 10.35 -23.66
C LEU A 773 15.71 9.55 -24.94
N ASN A 774 16.96 9.09 -25.06
CA ASN A 774 17.52 8.49 -26.26
C ASN A 774 16.74 7.27 -26.71
N VAL A 775 16.42 7.17 -28.01
CA VAL A 775 15.81 5.97 -28.58
C VAL A 775 16.93 4.99 -28.93
N LYS A 776 16.98 3.87 -28.21
CA LYS A 776 18.03 2.85 -28.32
C LYS A 776 17.72 1.81 -29.39
N SER A 777 16.50 1.26 -29.46
CA SER A 777 16.18 0.23 -30.45
C SER A 777 14.86 0.47 -31.17
N VAL A 778 14.79 0.07 -32.44
CA VAL A 778 13.58 0.13 -33.27
C VAL A 778 13.36 -1.20 -34.00
N ARG A 779 12.17 -1.78 -33.86
CA ARG A 779 11.82 -3.07 -34.51
C ARG A 779 10.41 -3.07 -35.05
N PHE A 780 10.23 -3.58 -36.26
CA PHE A 780 8.91 -3.83 -36.83
C PHE A 780 8.34 -5.16 -36.33
N SER A 781 7.01 -5.23 -36.20
CA SER A 781 6.29 -6.50 -36.11
C SER A 781 6.44 -7.30 -37.42
N PRO A 782 6.27 -8.64 -37.38
CA PRO A 782 6.39 -9.48 -38.57
C PRO A 782 5.43 -9.12 -39.72
N ASP A 783 4.28 -8.52 -39.41
CA ASP A 783 3.30 -8.03 -40.38
C ASP A 783 3.59 -6.61 -40.90
N GLY A 784 4.58 -5.91 -40.32
CA GLY A 784 5.02 -4.57 -40.70
C GLY A 784 4.07 -3.44 -40.31
N ARG A 785 2.99 -3.73 -39.57
CA ARG A 785 1.98 -2.74 -39.19
C ARG A 785 2.26 -2.04 -37.87
N THR A 786 3.09 -2.65 -37.04
CA THR A 786 3.46 -2.12 -35.72
C THR A 786 4.97 -1.88 -35.67
N LEU A 787 5.37 -0.78 -35.03
CA LEU A 787 6.77 -0.50 -34.71
C LEU A 787 6.91 -0.42 -33.19
N ALA A 788 7.92 -1.07 -32.63
CA ALA A 788 8.31 -0.91 -31.24
C ALA A 788 9.58 -0.06 -31.16
N THR A 789 9.61 0.88 -30.22
CA THR A 789 10.78 1.74 -29.95
C THR A 789 11.15 1.66 -28.47
N SER A 790 12.40 1.36 -28.15
CA SER A 790 12.90 1.33 -26.76
C SER A 790 13.79 2.53 -26.45
N SER A 791 13.85 2.95 -25.18
CA SER A 791 14.48 4.21 -24.79
C SER A 791 15.14 4.18 -23.41
N ASP A 792 16.05 5.13 -23.20
CA ASP A 792 16.64 5.47 -21.90
C ASP A 792 15.61 6.04 -20.91
N ASP A 793 14.38 6.34 -21.35
CA ASP A 793 13.28 6.73 -20.46
C ASP A 793 12.59 5.56 -19.73
N HIS A 794 13.21 4.37 -19.77
CA HIS A 794 12.74 3.14 -19.13
C HIS A 794 11.49 2.53 -19.77
N THR A 795 11.06 3.03 -20.93
CA THR A 795 9.84 2.56 -21.62
C THR A 795 10.12 2.01 -23.01
N VAL A 796 9.20 1.16 -23.46
CA VAL A 796 9.08 0.80 -24.88
C VAL A 796 7.74 1.28 -25.38
N LYS A 797 7.70 2.00 -26.50
CA LYS A 797 6.46 2.47 -27.12
C LYS A 797 6.10 1.61 -28.33
N LEU A 798 4.82 1.28 -28.44
CA LEU A 798 4.25 0.58 -29.59
C LEU A 798 3.50 1.59 -30.46
N TRP A 799 3.76 1.57 -31.77
CA TRP A 799 3.23 2.51 -32.74
C TRP A 799 2.52 1.77 -33.86
N ASP A 800 1.32 2.21 -34.23
CA ASP A 800 0.68 1.83 -35.48
C ASP A 800 1.33 2.62 -36.61
N VAL A 801 1.95 1.88 -37.52
CA VAL A 801 2.63 2.38 -38.72
C VAL A 801 2.00 1.82 -39.99
N SER A 802 0.77 1.29 -39.92
CA SER A 802 -0.02 0.86 -41.08
C SER A 802 -0.17 1.96 -42.12
N THR A 803 -0.13 3.23 -41.67
CA THR A 803 0.03 4.41 -42.52
C THR A 803 1.34 5.13 -42.12
N PRO A 804 2.50 4.78 -42.72
CA PRO A 804 3.81 5.26 -42.26
C PRO A 804 3.98 6.79 -42.20
N ARG A 805 3.21 7.55 -42.98
CA ARG A 805 3.20 9.03 -42.95
C ARG A 805 2.47 9.63 -41.75
N ARG A 806 1.72 8.82 -41.00
CA ARG A 806 0.91 9.23 -39.85
C ARG A 806 0.99 8.14 -38.77
N PRO A 807 2.17 7.92 -38.17
CA PRO A 807 2.31 6.95 -37.09
C PRO A 807 1.46 7.39 -35.89
N VAL A 808 0.86 6.42 -35.20
CA VAL A 808 0.03 6.67 -34.02
C VAL A 808 0.55 5.83 -32.86
N GLU A 809 0.84 6.46 -31.73
CA GLU A 809 1.19 5.72 -30.51
C GLU A 809 -0.02 4.90 -30.04
N LEU A 810 0.17 3.59 -29.85
CA LEU A 810 -0.86 2.66 -29.39
C LEU A 810 -0.82 2.48 -27.88
N SER A 811 0.36 2.21 -27.33
CA SER A 811 0.58 1.95 -25.90
C SER A 811 2.06 2.07 -25.55
N SER A 812 2.36 2.03 -24.24
CA SER A 812 3.73 1.99 -23.70
C SER A 812 3.88 0.78 -22.77
N LEU A 813 4.94 0.00 -22.94
CA LEU A 813 5.39 -1.05 -22.03
C LEU A 813 6.20 -0.39 -20.91
N VAL A 814 5.69 -0.45 -19.68
CA VAL A 814 6.31 0.15 -18.50
C VAL A 814 6.54 -0.95 -17.46
N GLY A 815 7.77 -1.07 -16.96
CA GLY A 815 8.10 -2.03 -15.92
C GLY A 815 9.58 -2.38 -15.77
N HIS A 816 10.47 -1.90 -16.64
CA HIS A 816 11.91 -1.95 -16.42
C HIS A 816 12.34 -0.93 -15.37
N GLY A 817 13.38 -1.28 -14.60
CA GLY A 817 13.93 -0.43 -13.54
C GLY A 817 15.01 0.54 -14.01
N ASP A 818 15.54 0.33 -15.21
CA ASP A 818 16.63 1.12 -15.81
C ASP A 818 16.46 1.21 -17.35
N PHE A 819 17.43 1.75 -18.08
CA PHE A 819 17.35 2.02 -19.52
C PHE A 819 17.00 0.76 -20.32
N VAL A 820 16.18 0.91 -21.37
CA VAL A 820 15.80 -0.23 -22.23
C VAL A 820 16.64 -0.21 -23.50
N ALA A 821 17.76 -0.91 -23.46
CA ALA A 821 18.72 -0.99 -24.57
C ALA A 821 18.13 -1.62 -25.84
N THR A 822 17.22 -2.59 -25.71
CA THR A 822 16.75 -3.36 -26.86
C THR A 822 15.29 -3.81 -26.76
N VAL A 823 14.69 -4.02 -27.93
CA VAL A 823 13.36 -4.58 -28.12
C VAL A 823 13.38 -5.52 -29.33
N GLU A 824 12.62 -6.61 -29.29
CA GLU A 824 12.41 -7.50 -30.43
C GLU A 824 11.02 -8.17 -30.40
N PHE A 825 10.37 -8.27 -31.56
CA PHE A 825 9.13 -9.04 -31.71
C PHE A 825 9.41 -10.52 -31.90
N SER A 826 8.57 -11.37 -31.33
CA SER A 826 8.54 -12.80 -31.68
C SER A 826 8.15 -12.98 -33.15
N PRO A 827 8.57 -14.08 -33.82
CA PRO A 827 8.24 -14.34 -35.22
C PRO A 827 6.74 -14.42 -35.53
N ASP A 828 5.91 -14.75 -34.53
CA ASP A 828 4.44 -14.76 -34.64
C ASP A 828 3.78 -13.41 -34.34
N GLY A 829 4.56 -12.42 -33.88
CA GLY A 829 4.10 -11.06 -33.56
C GLY A 829 3.24 -10.95 -32.30
N ARG A 830 3.10 -12.03 -31.52
CA ARG A 830 2.25 -12.04 -30.31
C ARG A 830 2.99 -11.63 -29.05
N SER A 831 4.31 -11.73 -29.06
CA SER A 831 5.15 -11.40 -27.92
C SER A 831 6.26 -10.43 -28.28
N VAL A 832 6.72 -9.67 -27.29
CA VAL A 832 7.88 -8.77 -27.40
C VAL A 832 8.86 -9.09 -26.30
N ALA A 833 10.14 -9.22 -26.63
CA ALA A 833 11.24 -9.29 -25.67
C ALA A 833 11.90 -7.91 -25.55
N THR A 834 12.19 -7.49 -24.33
CA THR A 834 12.92 -6.24 -24.04
C THR A 834 14.09 -6.53 -23.11
N GLY A 835 15.27 -5.99 -23.42
CA GLY A 835 16.49 -6.10 -22.61
C GLY A 835 16.87 -4.73 -22.05
N SER A 836 17.38 -4.70 -20.83
CA SER A 836 17.60 -3.46 -20.07
C SER A 836 18.88 -3.48 -19.24
N ASP A 837 19.33 -2.28 -18.90
CA ASP A 837 20.41 -2.01 -17.95
C ASP A 837 20.08 -2.49 -16.53
N ASP A 838 18.81 -2.82 -16.23
CA ASP A 838 18.40 -3.46 -14.97
C ASP A 838 18.80 -4.94 -14.85
N HIS A 839 19.59 -5.44 -15.82
CA HIS A 839 20.10 -6.82 -15.93
C HIS A 839 19.02 -7.87 -16.21
N THR A 840 17.82 -7.45 -16.61
CA THR A 840 16.69 -8.34 -16.90
C THR A 840 16.27 -8.30 -18.35
N VAL A 841 15.71 -9.41 -18.81
CA VAL A 841 14.91 -9.48 -20.04
C VAL A 841 13.45 -9.65 -19.65
N LYS A 842 12.56 -8.83 -20.21
CA LYS A 842 11.11 -8.97 -19.99
C LYS A 842 10.44 -9.45 -21.26
N LEU A 843 9.53 -10.41 -21.10
CA LEU A 843 8.62 -10.87 -22.15
C LEU A 843 7.24 -10.29 -21.93
N TRP A 844 6.69 -9.70 -22.99
CA TRP A 844 5.40 -9.04 -22.98
C TRP A 844 4.47 -9.73 -23.97
N ASP A 845 3.23 -9.98 -23.57
CA ASP A 845 2.14 -10.31 -24.49
C ASP A 845 1.63 -9.03 -25.11
N VAL A 846 1.68 -8.96 -26.44
CA VAL A 846 1.22 -7.85 -27.26
C VAL A 846 0.12 -8.28 -28.23
N SER A 847 -0.55 -9.41 -27.95
CA SER A 847 -1.72 -9.88 -28.71
C SER A 847 -2.84 -8.84 -28.72
N ASP A 848 -2.97 -8.06 -27.64
CA ASP A 848 -3.69 -6.77 -27.63
C ASP A 848 -2.68 -5.62 -27.51
N LEU A 849 -2.38 -4.99 -28.65
CA LEU A 849 -1.43 -3.88 -28.76
C LEU A 849 -1.80 -2.65 -27.91
N ARG A 850 -3.06 -2.51 -27.47
CA ARG A 850 -3.51 -1.39 -26.63
C ARG A 850 -3.38 -1.69 -25.13
N HIS A 851 -3.36 -2.96 -24.75
CA HIS A 851 -3.26 -3.42 -23.37
C HIS A 851 -2.21 -4.52 -23.25
N PRO A 852 -0.93 -4.21 -23.54
CA PRO A 852 0.12 -5.19 -23.40
C PRO A 852 0.27 -5.63 -21.94
N SER A 853 0.65 -6.88 -21.73
CA SER A 853 0.82 -7.43 -20.38
C SER A 853 2.16 -8.14 -20.22
N LEU A 854 2.75 -8.06 -19.03
CA LEU A 854 4.01 -8.74 -18.74
C LEU A 854 3.75 -10.25 -18.58
N LEU A 855 4.38 -11.08 -19.41
CA LEU A 855 4.30 -12.55 -19.33
C LEU A 855 5.28 -13.08 -18.30
N SER A 856 6.54 -12.68 -18.38
CA SER A 856 7.60 -13.14 -17.49
C SER A 856 8.78 -12.17 -17.47
N THR A 857 9.52 -12.19 -16.35
CA THR A 857 10.82 -11.52 -16.23
C THR A 857 11.89 -12.60 -16.13
N ILE A 858 12.80 -12.58 -17.10
CA ILE A 858 13.94 -13.48 -17.21
C ILE A 858 15.13 -12.82 -16.52
N THR A 859 15.65 -13.48 -15.51
CA THR A 859 16.83 -13.04 -14.75
C THR A 859 17.97 -14.04 -14.95
N GLY A 860 19.20 -13.55 -14.90
CA GLY A 860 20.37 -14.42 -14.94
C GLY A 860 21.65 -13.70 -15.34
N HIS A 861 21.55 -12.72 -16.23
CA HIS A 861 22.69 -11.84 -16.54
C HIS A 861 23.11 -11.06 -15.30
N THR A 862 24.41 -10.78 -15.20
CA THR A 862 24.99 -10.05 -14.06
C THR A 862 25.34 -8.60 -14.38
N ASP A 863 25.06 -8.18 -15.60
CA ASP A 863 25.29 -6.82 -16.11
C ASP A 863 24.23 -6.48 -17.17
N VAL A 864 24.28 -5.28 -17.76
CA VAL A 864 23.35 -4.75 -18.77
C VAL A 864 23.07 -5.75 -19.89
N VAL A 865 21.82 -5.82 -20.36
CA VAL A 865 21.42 -6.65 -21.51
C VAL A 865 21.24 -5.79 -22.77
N ASP A 866 22.28 -5.73 -23.60
CA ASP A 866 22.36 -4.84 -24.77
C ASP A 866 21.56 -5.34 -25.99
N ALA A 867 21.43 -6.66 -26.16
CA ALA A 867 20.71 -7.21 -27.30
C ALA A 867 19.93 -8.48 -26.96
N VAL A 868 18.79 -8.64 -27.64
CA VAL A 868 17.99 -9.86 -27.61
C VAL A 868 17.67 -10.25 -29.05
N ALA A 869 17.54 -11.55 -29.32
CA ALA A 869 17.14 -12.06 -30.63
C ALA A 869 16.26 -13.30 -30.49
N PHE A 870 15.14 -13.35 -31.20
CA PHE A 870 14.35 -14.57 -31.31
C PHE A 870 14.92 -15.48 -32.40
N SER A 871 14.92 -16.79 -32.13
CA SER A 871 15.11 -17.79 -33.18
C SER A 871 13.95 -17.68 -34.20
N PRO A 872 14.18 -17.91 -35.50
CA PRO A 872 13.13 -17.85 -36.53
C PRO A 872 11.91 -18.75 -36.25
N VAL A 873 12.10 -19.83 -35.49
CA VAL A 873 11.01 -20.73 -35.06
C VAL A 873 10.30 -20.28 -33.78
N GLY A 874 10.79 -19.25 -33.08
CA GLY A 874 10.16 -18.62 -31.91
C GLY A 874 10.34 -19.32 -30.57
N HIS A 875 10.86 -20.55 -30.53
CA HIS A 875 10.98 -21.36 -29.31
C HIS A 875 12.27 -21.08 -28.50
N THR A 876 13.15 -20.23 -29.03
CA THR A 876 14.42 -19.91 -28.37
C THR A 876 14.67 -18.41 -28.47
N LEU A 877 15.08 -17.81 -27.36
CA LEU A 877 15.53 -16.42 -27.28
C LEU A 877 17.01 -16.40 -26.90
N ALA A 878 17.80 -15.62 -27.60
CA ALA A 878 19.16 -15.29 -27.21
C ALA A 878 19.18 -13.91 -26.55
N SER A 879 19.92 -13.75 -25.47
CA SER A 879 20.22 -12.46 -24.85
C SER A 879 21.73 -12.28 -24.72
N ALA A 880 22.23 -11.10 -25.05
CA ALA A 880 23.63 -10.72 -25.01
C ALA A 880 23.82 -9.58 -24.01
N SER A 881 24.94 -9.58 -23.30
CA SER A 881 25.14 -8.71 -22.14
C SER A 881 26.58 -8.23 -21.98
N ASN A 882 26.72 -7.13 -21.25
CA ASN A 882 27.98 -6.62 -20.72
C ASN A 882 28.70 -7.60 -19.79
N ASP A 883 28.03 -8.67 -19.30
CA ASP A 883 28.65 -9.75 -18.53
C ASP A 883 29.54 -10.71 -19.35
N HIS A 884 29.79 -10.37 -20.63
CA HIS A 884 30.60 -11.11 -21.59
C HIS A 884 29.98 -12.45 -22.05
N THR A 885 28.71 -12.70 -21.71
CA THR A 885 28.02 -13.93 -22.08
C THR A 885 26.85 -13.69 -23.03
N VAL A 886 26.54 -14.72 -23.81
CA VAL A 886 25.24 -14.84 -24.49
C VAL A 886 24.47 -15.98 -23.85
N ARG A 887 23.21 -15.77 -23.50
CA ARG A 887 22.36 -16.80 -22.89
C ARG A 887 21.24 -17.21 -23.83
N LEU A 888 21.00 -18.51 -23.90
CA LEU A 888 19.88 -19.08 -24.64
C LEU A 888 18.77 -19.46 -23.65
N TRP A 889 17.55 -19.07 -23.99
CA TRP A 889 16.34 -19.33 -23.21
C TRP A 889 15.36 -20.13 -24.04
N ASP A 890 14.87 -21.23 -23.49
CA ASP A 890 13.76 -22.01 -24.05
C ASP A 890 12.45 -21.31 -23.72
N LEU A 891 11.71 -20.95 -24.77
CA LEU A 891 10.43 -20.26 -24.74
C LEU A 891 9.26 -21.15 -25.18
N SER A 892 9.41 -22.47 -25.10
CA SER A 892 8.30 -23.41 -25.32
C SER A 892 7.09 -23.11 -24.41
N ASP A 893 7.33 -22.53 -23.23
CA ASP A 893 6.33 -21.88 -22.38
C ASP A 893 6.79 -20.43 -22.07
N PRO A 894 6.28 -19.42 -22.78
CA PRO A 894 6.68 -18.01 -22.58
C PRO A 894 6.37 -17.46 -21.18
N GLY A 895 5.43 -18.06 -20.45
CA GLY A 895 5.16 -17.69 -19.06
C GLY A 895 6.22 -18.21 -18.08
N HIS A 896 6.98 -19.23 -18.47
CA HIS A 896 8.06 -19.81 -17.66
C HIS A 896 9.31 -20.11 -18.49
N PRO A 897 10.02 -19.07 -18.98
CA PRO A 897 11.25 -19.24 -19.74
C PRO A 897 12.28 -20.06 -18.96
N ARG A 898 12.93 -21.03 -19.62
CA ARG A 898 13.94 -21.88 -18.98
C ARG A 898 15.34 -21.59 -19.54
N PRO A 899 16.38 -21.49 -18.69
CA PRO A 899 17.75 -21.37 -19.19
C PRO A 899 18.12 -22.65 -19.95
N SER A 900 18.60 -22.50 -21.18
CA SER A 900 19.00 -23.60 -22.06
C SER A 900 20.51 -23.81 -22.08
N SER A 901 21.27 -22.73 -22.32
CA SER A 901 22.75 -22.73 -22.32
C SER A 901 23.31 -21.33 -22.08
N VAL A 902 24.52 -21.27 -21.50
CA VAL A 902 25.33 -20.04 -21.39
C VAL A 902 26.53 -20.16 -22.32
N LEU A 903 26.60 -19.27 -23.29
CA LEU A 903 27.64 -19.21 -24.31
C LEU A 903 28.74 -18.27 -23.81
N MET A 904 29.91 -18.85 -23.54
CA MET A 904 31.08 -18.16 -22.99
C MET A 904 32.19 -18.10 -24.03
N GLY A 905 33.02 -17.06 -23.95
CA GLY A 905 34.23 -16.95 -24.75
C GLY A 905 34.54 -15.54 -25.24
N HIS A 906 33.56 -14.63 -25.26
CA HIS A 906 33.86 -13.22 -25.44
C HIS A 906 34.64 -12.68 -24.23
N THR A 907 35.57 -11.76 -24.48
CA THR A 907 36.37 -11.10 -23.43
C THR A 907 36.01 -9.63 -23.23
N GLY A 908 35.00 -9.15 -23.97
CA GLY A 908 34.46 -7.80 -23.91
C GLY A 908 32.94 -7.85 -23.88
N THR A 909 32.28 -6.69 -23.79
CA THR A 909 30.82 -6.57 -23.81
C THR A 909 30.25 -7.21 -25.07
N VAL A 910 29.09 -7.86 -24.97
CA VAL A 910 28.44 -8.45 -26.15
C VAL A 910 27.31 -7.53 -26.61
N GLU A 911 27.63 -6.66 -27.54
CA GLU A 911 26.79 -5.54 -28.01
C GLU A 911 25.61 -5.99 -28.88
N ALA A 912 25.77 -7.07 -29.65
CA ALA A 912 24.72 -7.53 -30.57
C ALA A 912 24.68 -9.04 -30.74
N VAL A 913 23.47 -9.54 -31.00
CA VAL A 913 23.21 -10.95 -31.29
C VAL A 913 22.18 -11.09 -32.40
N ALA A 914 22.38 -12.07 -33.29
CA ALA A 914 21.47 -12.32 -34.41
C ALA A 914 21.45 -13.80 -34.82
N PHE A 915 20.25 -14.39 -34.86
CA PHE A 915 20.06 -15.73 -35.43
C PHE A 915 20.17 -15.69 -36.96
N ALA A 916 20.83 -16.70 -37.52
CA ALA A 916 20.78 -16.98 -38.94
C ALA A 916 19.35 -17.43 -39.32
N PRO A 917 18.93 -17.22 -40.58
CA PRO A 917 17.60 -17.64 -41.06
C PRO A 917 17.33 -19.15 -40.92
N ASP A 918 18.37 -19.97 -40.81
CA ASP A 918 18.25 -21.42 -40.57
C ASP A 918 17.86 -21.78 -39.12
N GLY A 919 17.93 -20.84 -38.19
CA GLY A 919 17.64 -21.01 -36.76
C GLY A 919 18.62 -21.90 -35.99
N GLN A 920 19.71 -22.32 -36.62
CA GLN A 920 20.73 -23.21 -36.06
C GLN A 920 22.03 -22.49 -35.76
N THR A 921 22.30 -21.37 -36.44
CA THR A 921 23.48 -20.55 -36.18
C THR A 921 23.09 -19.26 -35.49
N LEU A 922 23.83 -18.92 -34.45
CA LEU A 922 23.75 -17.63 -33.78
C LEU A 922 25.06 -16.87 -34.03
N ALA A 923 24.98 -15.58 -34.38
CA ALA A 923 26.13 -14.70 -34.41
C ALA A 923 26.06 -13.74 -33.22
N SER A 924 27.18 -13.52 -32.53
CA SER A 924 27.33 -12.48 -31.52
C SER A 924 28.50 -11.59 -31.84
N ALA A 925 28.34 -10.28 -31.64
CA ALA A 925 29.35 -9.27 -31.85
C ALA A 925 29.73 -8.64 -30.50
N SER A 926 31.02 -8.34 -30.33
CA SER A 926 31.55 -7.90 -29.05
C SER A 926 32.59 -6.79 -29.19
N ASP A 927 32.75 -6.02 -28.12
CA ASP A 927 33.84 -5.07 -27.94
C ASP A 927 35.22 -5.72 -27.91
N ASP A 928 35.32 -7.05 -27.79
CA ASP A 928 36.57 -7.80 -27.97
C ASP A 928 37.10 -7.84 -29.41
N HIS A 929 36.48 -7.08 -30.31
CA HIS A 929 36.82 -6.91 -31.73
C HIS A 929 36.46 -8.12 -32.59
N THR A 930 35.73 -9.09 -32.03
CA THR A 930 35.43 -10.34 -32.72
C THR A 930 33.95 -10.61 -32.81
N VAL A 931 33.59 -11.35 -33.85
CA VAL A 931 32.26 -11.94 -33.97
C VAL A 931 32.39 -13.44 -33.73
N ARG A 932 31.50 -14.03 -32.94
CA ARG A 932 31.47 -15.47 -32.73
C ARG A 932 30.22 -16.07 -33.36
N LEU A 933 30.42 -17.20 -34.03
CA LEU A 933 29.35 -18.03 -34.58
C LEU A 933 29.16 -19.25 -33.68
N TRP A 934 27.94 -19.46 -33.20
CA TRP A 934 27.57 -20.54 -32.29
C TRP A 934 26.60 -21.49 -32.96
N GLU A 935 26.70 -22.77 -32.61
CA GLU A 935 25.70 -23.79 -32.95
C GLU A 935 24.65 -23.82 -31.84
N SER A 936 23.42 -23.45 -32.16
CA SER A 936 22.31 -23.42 -31.19
C SER A 936 21.57 -24.75 -31.10
N ASP A 937 21.71 -25.66 -32.07
CA ASP A 937 21.05 -26.97 -32.05
C ASP A 937 21.86 -28.03 -31.32
N SER A 938 21.41 -28.36 -30.10
CA SER A 938 22.02 -29.40 -29.25
C SER A 938 22.15 -30.78 -29.91
N THR A 939 21.27 -31.12 -30.87
CA THR A 939 21.30 -32.43 -31.53
C THR A 939 22.44 -32.58 -32.53
N ARG A 940 23.00 -31.44 -33.01
CA ARG A 940 24.09 -31.41 -34.00
C ARG A 940 25.46 -31.23 -33.37
N LEU A 941 25.54 -30.93 -32.07
CA LEU A 941 26.80 -30.67 -31.37
C LEU A 941 27.77 -31.84 -31.49
N GLU A 942 27.33 -33.08 -31.25
CA GLU A 942 28.22 -34.26 -31.33
C GLU A 942 28.80 -34.46 -32.73
N GLY A 943 27.97 -34.37 -33.77
CA GLY A 943 28.42 -34.47 -35.16
C GLY A 943 29.41 -33.37 -35.54
N THR A 944 29.18 -32.15 -35.02
CA THR A 944 30.05 -31.00 -35.25
C THR A 944 31.39 -31.16 -34.55
N VAL A 945 31.42 -31.64 -33.30
CA VAL A 945 32.66 -31.97 -32.59
C VAL A 945 33.46 -32.97 -33.39
N CYS A 946 32.84 -34.08 -33.81
CA CYS A 946 33.57 -35.15 -34.50
C CYS A 946 34.06 -34.75 -35.89
N ALA A 947 33.41 -33.79 -36.56
CA ALA A 947 33.91 -33.24 -37.81
C ALA A 947 35.21 -32.42 -37.66
N ILE A 948 35.45 -31.82 -36.48
CA ILE A 948 36.65 -31.01 -36.19
C ILE A 948 37.66 -31.71 -35.27
N ALA A 949 37.34 -32.93 -34.81
CA ALA A 949 38.11 -33.72 -33.84
C ALA A 949 39.36 -34.41 -34.46
N HIS A 950 40.21 -33.64 -35.13
CA HIS A 950 41.44 -34.16 -35.74
C HIS A 950 42.69 -33.37 -35.31
N PRO A 951 43.77 -34.04 -34.87
CA PRO A 951 43.86 -35.49 -34.62
C PRO A 951 42.98 -35.94 -33.44
N THR A 952 42.62 -37.23 -33.41
CA THR A 952 41.91 -37.83 -32.27
C THR A 952 42.77 -37.73 -31.01
N VAL A 953 42.15 -37.44 -29.86
CA VAL A 953 42.83 -37.32 -28.57
C VAL A 953 43.67 -38.57 -28.28
N SER A 954 44.96 -38.42 -28.00
CA SER A 954 45.84 -39.56 -27.71
C SER A 954 45.51 -40.20 -26.35
N ALA A 955 45.91 -41.45 -26.14
CA ALA A 955 45.78 -42.11 -24.83
C ALA A 955 46.51 -41.35 -23.71
N THR A 956 47.64 -40.70 -24.03
CA THR A 956 48.41 -39.87 -23.09
C THR A 956 47.64 -38.62 -22.70
N GLN A 957 47.09 -37.89 -23.67
CA GLN A 957 46.24 -36.72 -23.41
C GLN A 957 44.96 -37.11 -22.65
N TRP A 958 44.32 -38.22 -23.03
CA TRP A 958 43.15 -38.71 -22.32
C TRP A 958 43.45 -39.00 -20.85
N ASN A 959 44.56 -39.68 -20.55
CA ASN A 959 44.94 -39.97 -19.16
C ASN A 959 45.34 -38.72 -18.37
N GLN A 960 45.80 -37.66 -19.05
CA GLN A 960 46.08 -36.36 -18.44
C GLN A 960 44.78 -35.67 -17.96
N TYR A 961 43.75 -35.62 -18.79
CA TYR A 961 42.50 -34.91 -18.49
C TYR A 961 41.47 -35.79 -17.75
N PHE A 962 41.40 -37.08 -18.07
CA PHE A 962 40.48 -38.07 -17.48
C PHE A 962 41.24 -39.15 -16.70
N PRO A 963 42.00 -38.80 -15.63
CA PRO A 963 42.86 -39.74 -14.94
C PRO A 963 42.06 -40.86 -14.25
N GLY A 964 42.49 -42.10 -14.50
CA GLY A 964 41.87 -43.29 -13.93
C GLY A 964 40.60 -43.76 -14.65
N LEU A 965 40.24 -43.16 -15.79
CA LEU A 965 39.20 -43.66 -16.69
C LEU A 965 39.83 -44.42 -17.87
N PRO A 966 39.18 -45.50 -18.36
CA PRO A 966 39.65 -46.22 -19.53
C PRO A 966 39.69 -45.29 -20.75
N TYR A 967 40.67 -45.49 -21.64
CA TYR A 967 40.79 -44.69 -22.87
C TYR A 967 39.59 -44.96 -23.79
N GLN A 968 38.75 -43.94 -23.95
CA GLN A 968 37.53 -44.03 -24.76
C GLN A 968 37.34 -42.71 -25.53
N PRO A 969 38.03 -42.53 -26.67
CA PRO A 969 37.96 -41.28 -27.41
C PRO A 969 36.52 -41.00 -27.87
N PRO A 970 36.03 -39.77 -27.73
CA PRO A 970 34.63 -39.45 -27.98
C PRO A 970 34.25 -39.48 -29.47
N CYS A 971 35.23 -39.29 -30.35
CA CYS A 971 35.10 -39.36 -31.80
C CYS A 971 36.04 -40.43 -32.36
N ARG A 972 35.61 -41.13 -33.41
CA ARG A 972 36.33 -42.26 -34.04
C ARG A 972 36.75 -41.95 -35.46
#